data_AF-A0A518DUS9-F1
#
_entry.id   AF-A0A518DUS9-F1
#
_cell.length_a   1.000
_cell.length_b   1.000
_cell.length_c   1.000
_cell.angle_alpha   90.00
_cell.angle_beta   90.00
_cell.angle_gamma   90.00
#
_symmetry.space_group_name_H-M   'P 1'
#
loop_
_entity.id
_entity.type
_entity.pdbx_description
1 polymer ?
#
loop_
_entity_poly.entity_id
_entity_poly.type
_entity_poly.pdbx_seq_one_letter_code
_entity_poly.pdbx_strand_id
1 'polypeptide(L)'
;METFVVWGQTPAPEAAVMGLTVLDWIVVACYALGTLLLGWYFGRNQKSTKEYFVGSGSMNSILIGVSLFATLLSTISYLSMPGEAIGKGPVWLVTLLGYPIIYLVAGYVLLPIYMRHRVTSAYELLEQKLGRGTRRLGAALFIVLRLAWMSTLIYFAAEALALIIGVNDEWEPLIVLITGMIAVGYTSLGGLRAVVITDFAQTVLLYGGALLVIVVVSFHMGGLQWFPAEWHANWDEQPLFSFDPSVRVTVVGALLTMTIWHVCTLGGDQTSVQRFMATADLKAARRSLAANLTVGAVVLTTLFLAGFALLGYYQAFPEALGQGLSLEKNADKIFPHFIATGFPPAVSGLVVSALLAAAMSSVDSGVNSITAVVMSDFLPPADEEAGEAVRSGLKPSHDLGARQQRRFRQARLLAFAIGALVVATSWLVKYVPGNITDTTMKTVNLLTVPIFCLFFFALFVKIAKPVGVWLGCVVGIIVAVLTAYSGPIFGYLVVLDSASDPIRDPVSMIWMSPATLAANLLVGWLACRFLPDRETFAGRMWSYTPAVLAVVFVVGLATWWRPAPRIQLTEANRDKCLEVLRAGLASDEFWPSMHAAEGLTVGGQGDEVREKLEPRLEEPLDDQQRCGVARELVRAGDEEKLPILFNILEGEEDFGRVHAAESLFKVHPTGDAPALRAAMKPTQPDAVRRMAAGALARAHDPAALAYLRECMLQPEPETFQIAAWILGRTGGGKKDIALLKSRLPDAPTPLIRAYLQHSLATLGDEEGMAALLQNLDSDDPKVRTYAATFAGDAGDLAAAPKLLKMLDDPDLDARIRAAQSLLRLARR
;
A
#
# COMPACT_ATOMS: atom_id res chain seq x y z
N MET A 1 17.95 30.65 -23.23
CA MET A 1 19.09 30.20 -22.42
C MET A 1 18.51 29.42 -21.27
N GLU A 2 18.59 28.11 -21.39
CA GLU A 2 18.02 27.14 -20.45
C GLU A 2 18.79 27.22 -19.13
N THR A 3 18.06 27.42 -18.03
CA THR A 3 18.60 27.34 -16.67
C THR A 3 18.93 25.89 -16.37
N PHE A 4 20.18 25.51 -16.63
CA PHE A 4 20.78 24.33 -16.03
C PHE A 4 20.75 24.51 -14.51
N VAL A 5 20.05 23.64 -13.80
CA VAL A 5 20.13 23.55 -12.34
C VAL A 5 21.58 23.22 -11.99
N VAL A 6 22.29 24.19 -11.43
CA VAL A 6 23.66 24.04 -10.94
C VAL A 6 23.58 23.25 -9.63
N TRP A 7 24.23 22.09 -9.60
CA TRP A 7 24.36 21.26 -8.40
C TRP A 7 24.89 22.10 -7.22
N GLY A 8 24.11 22.22 -6.14
CA GLY A 8 24.52 22.91 -4.91
C GLY A 8 23.75 24.18 -4.52
N GLN A 9 22.66 24.54 -5.21
CA GLN A 9 21.73 25.58 -4.74
C GLN A 9 20.52 24.95 -4.04
N THR A 10 20.07 25.56 -2.93
CA THR A 10 18.81 25.22 -2.25
C THR A 10 17.64 25.33 -3.24
N PRO A 11 16.67 24.40 -3.21
CA PRO A 11 15.52 24.46 -4.12
C PRO A 11 14.79 25.79 -3.94
N ALA A 12 14.45 26.46 -5.05
CA ALA A 12 13.68 27.69 -5.02
C ALA A 12 12.25 27.39 -4.51
N PRO A 13 11.67 28.24 -3.65
CA PRO A 13 10.37 28.00 -3.00
C PRO A 13 9.15 28.04 -3.94
N GLU A 14 9.34 28.35 -5.24
CA GLU A 14 8.26 28.53 -6.24
C GLU A 14 8.32 27.55 -7.42
N ALA A 15 9.05 26.43 -7.31
CA ALA A 15 9.00 25.41 -8.37
C ALA A 15 7.64 24.70 -8.36
N ALA A 16 6.67 25.27 -9.08
CA ALA A 16 5.48 24.57 -9.54
C ALA A 16 5.88 23.16 -10.01
N VAL A 17 5.10 22.15 -9.65
CA VAL A 17 5.32 20.73 -9.97
C VAL A 17 5.66 20.59 -11.45
N MET A 18 6.95 20.63 -11.79
CA MET A 18 7.40 20.32 -13.13
C MET A 18 7.57 18.81 -13.13
N GLY A 19 6.54 18.13 -13.64
CA GLY A 19 6.65 16.72 -14.01
C GLY A 19 7.82 16.48 -14.98
N LEU A 20 8.01 15.23 -15.37
CA LEU A 20 9.13 14.80 -16.21
C LEU A 20 9.34 15.70 -17.44
N THR A 21 10.58 16.16 -17.62
CA THR A 21 10.96 16.98 -18.77
C THR A 21 11.00 16.16 -20.06
N VAL A 22 11.10 16.83 -21.22
CA VAL A 22 11.28 16.15 -22.52
C VAL A 22 12.51 15.24 -22.50
N LEU A 23 13.60 15.65 -21.83
CA LEU A 23 14.82 14.85 -21.76
C LEU A 23 14.61 13.58 -20.92
N ASP A 24 13.83 13.65 -19.84
CA ASP A 24 13.46 12.48 -19.05
C ASP A 24 12.66 11.48 -19.88
N TRP A 25 11.69 11.96 -20.65
CA TRP A 25 10.90 11.13 -21.55
C TRP A 25 11.74 10.48 -22.66
N ILE A 26 12.76 11.19 -23.18
CA ILE A 26 13.71 10.60 -24.13
C ILE A 26 14.46 9.43 -23.48
N VAL A 27 14.94 9.58 -22.25
CA VAL A 27 15.62 8.51 -21.52
C VAL A 27 14.70 7.31 -21.31
N VAL A 28 13.46 7.55 -20.84
CA VAL A 28 12.45 6.50 -20.65
C VAL A 28 12.12 5.80 -21.96
N ALA A 29 11.97 6.54 -23.06
CA ALA A 29 11.71 5.99 -24.39
C ALA A 29 12.91 5.16 -24.91
N CYS A 30 14.14 5.64 -24.73
CA CYS A 30 15.35 4.90 -25.06
C CYS A 30 15.45 3.59 -24.28
N TYR A 31 15.12 3.62 -22.98
CA TYR A 31 15.05 2.43 -22.14
C TYR A 31 14.00 1.43 -22.64
N ALA A 32 12.76 1.87 -22.85
CA ALA A 32 11.66 1.02 -23.34
C ALA A 32 11.95 0.44 -24.74
N LEU A 33 12.54 1.23 -25.65
CA LEU A 33 12.95 0.75 -26.96
C LEU A 33 14.10 -0.26 -26.84
N GLY A 34 15.06 -0.01 -25.94
CA GLY A 34 16.18 -0.90 -25.67
C GLY A 34 15.73 -2.28 -25.19
N THR A 35 14.76 -2.35 -24.26
CA THR A 35 14.22 -3.63 -23.78
C THR A 35 13.46 -4.39 -24.87
N LEU A 36 12.66 -3.69 -25.68
CA LEU A 36 11.97 -4.27 -26.85
C LEU A 36 12.97 -4.85 -27.86
N LEU A 37 14.03 -4.11 -28.18
CA LEU A 37 15.07 -4.54 -29.12
C LEU A 37 15.86 -5.75 -28.59
N LEU A 38 16.20 -5.78 -27.31
CA LEU A 38 16.84 -6.94 -26.69
C LEU A 38 15.94 -8.18 -26.73
N GLY A 39 14.65 -8.01 -26.37
CA GLY A 39 13.66 -9.08 -26.45
C GLY A 39 13.54 -9.66 -27.86
N TRP A 40 13.43 -8.79 -28.88
CA TRP A 40 13.42 -9.22 -30.28
C TRP A 40 14.73 -9.90 -30.71
N TYR A 41 15.88 -9.32 -30.36
CA TYR A 41 17.20 -9.81 -30.77
C TYR A 41 17.49 -11.22 -30.24
N PHE A 42 17.16 -11.50 -28.97
CA PHE A 42 17.34 -12.82 -28.38
C PHE A 42 16.22 -13.80 -28.77
N GLY A 43 15.01 -13.29 -29.05
CA GLY A 43 13.87 -14.10 -29.48
C GLY A 43 13.97 -14.63 -30.92
N ARG A 44 14.64 -13.90 -31.83
CA ARG A 44 14.66 -14.23 -33.28
C ARG A 44 15.30 -15.57 -33.65
N ASN A 45 16.14 -16.13 -32.76
CA ASN A 45 16.87 -17.37 -33.03
C ASN A 45 16.23 -18.60 -32.37
N GLN A 46 15.11 -18.44 -31.65
CA GLN A 46 14.47 -19.52 -30.90
C GLN A 46 13.64 -20.43 -31.80
N LYS A 47 13.87 -21.75 -31.71
CA LYS A 47 13.21 -22.73 -32.59
C LYS A 47 12.37 -23.79 -31.87
N SER A 48 12.39 -23.81 -30.53
CA SER A 48 11.66 -24.81 -29.73
C SER A 48 11.16 -24.28 -28.40
N THR A 49 10.16 -24.94 -27.82
CA THR A 49 9.64 -24.62 -26.47
C THR A 49 10.68 -24.87 -25.38
N LYS A 50 11.56 -25.87 -25.54
CA LYS A 50 12.66 -26.13 -24.60
C LYS A 50 13.63 -24.94 -24.54
N GLU A 51 14.01 -24.41 -25.69
CA GLU A 51 14.84 -23.21 -25.77
C GLU A 51 14.13 -21.98 -25.21
N TYR A 52 12.81 -21.86 -25.45
CA TYR A 52 11.99 -20.76 -24.94
C TYR A 52 11.85 -20.75 -23.41
N PHE A 53 11.64 -21.91 -22.78
CA PHE A 53 11.40 -22.01 -21.33
C PHE A 53 12.67 -22.28 -20.51
N VAL A 54 13.61 -23.08 -20.98
CA VAL A 54 14.78 -23.51 -20.19
C VAL A 54 16.09 -22.91 -20.73
N GLY A 55 16.07 -22.36 -21.95
CA GLY A 55 17.29 -21.93 -22.63
C GLY A 55 18.18 -23.12 -22.98
N SER A 56 19.50 -22.96 -22.84
CA SER A 56 20.47 -24.02 -23.12
C SER A 56 20.58 -25.08 -22.01
N GLY A 57 20.01 -24.82 -20.83
CA GLY A 57 20.25 -25.64 -19.62
C GLY A 57 21.68 -25.52 -19.07
N SER A 58 22.46 -24.56 -19.56
CA SER A 58 23.87 -24.32 -19.21
C SER A 58 24.20 -22.84 -19.06
N MET A 59 23.21 -22.04 -18.65
CA MET A 59 23.36 -20.59 -18.50
C MET A 59 24.29 -20.23 -17.34
N ASN A 60 24.90 -19.05 -17.43
CA ASN A 60 25.83 -18.56 -16.41
C ASN A 60 25.12 -18.43 -15.05
N SER A 61 25.67 -19.08 -14.02
CA SER A 61 25.05 -19.13 -12.69
C SER A 61 24.89 -17.76 -12.04
N ILE A 62 25.81 -16.82 -12.26
CA ILE A 62 25.72 -15.48 -11.69
C ILE A 62 24.56 -14.72 -12.34
N LEU A 63 24.45 -14.76 -13.67
CA LEU A 63 23.33 -14.12 -14.39
C LEU A 63 21.98 -14.72 -13.97
N ILE A 64 21.92 -16.04 -13.80
CA ILE A 64 20.72 -16.72 -13.27
C ILE A 64 20.41 -16.26 -11.85
N GLY A 65 21.43 -16.08 -11.00
CA GLY A 65 21.25 -15.56 -9.64
C GLY A 65 20.74 -14.12 -9.59
N VAL A 66 21.30 -13.23 -10.42
CA VAL A 66 20.81 -11.85 -10.56
C VAL A 66 19.39 -11.83 -11.10
N SER A 67 19.09 -12.67 -12.09
CA SER A 67 17.75 -12.83 -12.65
C SER A 67 16.76 -13.37 -11.63
N LEU A 68 17.18 -14.30 -10.77
CA LEU A 68 16.36 -14.78 -9.66
C LEU A 68 16.08 -13.65 -8.66
N PHE A 69 17.08 -12.83 -8.35
CA PHE A 69 16.90 -11.64 -7.52
C PHE A 69 15.92 -10.66 -8.16
N ALA A 70 16.11 -10.32 -9.43
CA ALA A 70 15.28 -9.36 -10.14
C ALA A 70 13.81 -9.78 -10.21
N THR A 71 13.53 -11.08 -10.32
CA THR A 71 12.16 -11.62 -10.24
C THR A 71 11.54 -11.57 -8.86
N LEU A 72 12.35 -11.69 -7.81
CA LEU A 72 11.87 -11.65 -6.42
C LEU A 72 11.75 -10.22 -5.91
N LEU A 73 12.55 -9.30 -6.45
CA LEU A 73 12.44 -7.86 -6.23
C LEU A 73 11.33 -7.29 -7.12
N SER A 74 10.42 -6.53 -6.53
CA SER A 74 9.31 -5.90 -7.23
C SER A 74 9.39 -4.39 -7.12
N THR A 75 8.63 -3.69 -7.99
CA THR A 75 8.35 -2.24 -7.79
C THR A 75 7.78 -1.98 -6.39
N ILE A 76 6.96 -2.88 -5.87
CA ILE A 76 6.50 -2.85 -4.47
C ILE A 76 7.68 -2.74 -3.51
N SER A 77 8.65 -3.66 -3.56
CA SER A 77 9.82 -3.60 -2.67
C SER A 77 10.70 -2.37 -2.92
N TYR A 78 10.84 -1.94 -4.16
CA TYR A 78 11.64 -0.77 -4.52
C TYR A 78 11.06 0.53 -3.92
N LEU A 79 9.73 0.63 -3.79
CA LEU A 79 9.05 1.78 -3.20
C LEU A 79 8.86 1.65 -1.67
N SER A 80 8.46 0.46 -1.21
CA SER A 80 8.15 0.21 0.20
C SER A 80 9.37 0.16 1.10
N MET A 81 10.54 -0.33 0.64
CA MET A 81 11.70 -0.45 1.53
C MET A 81 12.27 0.92 1.96
N PRO A 82 12.42 1.92 1.06
CA PRO A 82 12.68 3.29 1.49
C PRO A 82 11.56 3.87 2.36
N GLY A 83 10.29 3.60 2.05
CA GLY A 83 9.15 4.04 2.85
C GLY A 83 9.15 3.49 4.28
N GLU A 84 9.40 2.20 4.45
CA GLU A 84 9.58 1.55 5.75
C GLU A 84 10.71 2.20 6.55
N ALA A 85 11.86 2.46 5.91
CA ALA A 85 13.00 3.12 6.56
C ALA A 85 12.66 4.54 7.05
N ILE A 86 11.86 5.29 6.28
CA ILE A 86 11.44 6.66 6.60
C ILE A 86 10.39 6.66 7.73
N GLY A 87 9.29 5.94 7.55
CA GLY A 87 8.09 6.07 8.38
C GLY A 87 7.93 5.05 9.51
N LYS A 88 8.73 3.97 9.53
CA LYS A 88 8.52 2.82 10.43
C LYS A 88 9.81 2.32 11.11
N GLY A 89 10.96 2.55 10.48
CA GLY A 89 12.28 2.26 11.00
C GLY A 89 12.91 0.96 10.46
N PRO A 90 14.05 0.55 11.01
CA PRO A 90 14.97 -0.39 10.36
C PRO A 90 14.67 -1.89 10.50
N VAL A 91 13.58 -2.31 11.17
CA VAL A 91 13.38 -3.72 11.59
C VAL A 91 13.57 -4.74 10.46
N TRP A 92 13.17 -4.41 9.23
CA TRP A 92 13.27 -5.30 8.08
C TRP A 92 14.71 -5.59 7.64
N LEU A 93 15.71 -4.77 8.01
CA LEU A 93 17.13 -5.08 7.79
C LEU A 93 17.57 -6.36 8.52
N VAL A 94 16.91 -6.72 9.63
CA VAL A 94 17.19 -7.96 10.38
C VAL A 94 16.95 -9.20 9.52
N THR A 95 16.09 -9.12 8.50
CA THR A 95 15.81 -10.25 7.60
C THR A 95 17.05 -10.75 6.84
N LEU A 96 18.08 -9.91 6.69
CA LEU A 96 19.38 -10.29 6.12
C LEU A 96 20.05 -11.41 6.93
N LEU A 97 19.81 -11.48 8.25
CA LEU A 97 20.31 -12.56 9.09
C LEU A 97 19.69 -13.94 8.74
N GLY A 98 18.57 -13.95 8.02
CA GLY A 98 17.93 -15.17 7.52
C GLY A 98 18.63 -15.75 6.29
N TYR A 99 19.41 -14.97 5.55
CA TYR A 99 20.00 -15.38 4.27
C TYR A 99 20.94 -16.60 4.39
N PRO A 100 21.81 -16.71 5.41
CA PRO A 100 22.58 -17.94 5.63
C PRO A 100 21.69 -19.17 5.83
N ILE A 101 20.59 -19.04 6.59
CA ILE A 101 19.64 -20.13 6.84
C ILE A 101 18.96 -20.53 5.53
N ILE A 102 18.49 -19.54 4.75
CA ILE A 102 17.87 -19.76 3.43
C ILE A 102 18.85 -20.49 2.50
N TYR A 103 20.11 -20.07 2.46
CA TYR A 103 21.14 -20.71 1.63
C TYR A 103 21.34 -22.18 2.01
N LEU A 104 21.42 -22.48 3.32
CA LEU A 104 21.61 -23.85 3.80
C LEU A 104 20.40 -24.72 3.46
N VAL A 105 19.18 -24.25 3.77
CA VAL A 105 17.95 -25.01 3.53
C VAL A 105 17.70 -25.21 2.04
N ALA A 106 17.61 -24.12 1.26
CA ALA A 106 17.34 -24.25 -0.17
C ALA A 106 18.51 -24.91 -0.91
N GLY A 107 19.75 -24.55 -0.60
CA GLY A 107 20.94 -25.03 -1.29
C GLY A 107 21.28 -26.50 -1.03
N TYR A 108 21.11 -26.98 0.20
CA TYR A 108 21.54 -28.33 0.60
C TYR A 108 20.40 -29.30 0.87
N VAL A 109 19.17 -28.83 1.09
CA VAL A 109 18.02 -29.70 1.30
C VAL A 109 17.14 -29.76 0.05
N LEU A 110 16.74 -28.61 -0.49
CA LEU A 110 15.83 -28.56 -1.64
C LEU A 110 16.53 -28.86 -2.97
N LEU A 111 17.51 -28.04 -3.36
CA LEU A 111 18.14 -28.09 -4.70
C LEU A 111 18.65 -29.46 -5.12
N PRO A 112 19.26 -30.31 -4.26
CA PRO A 112 19.71 -31.64 -4.69
C PRO A 112 18.59 -32.52 -5.25
N ILE A 113 17.36 -32.36 -4.74
CA ILE A 113 16.19 -33.10 -5.19
C ILE A 113 15.73 -32.56 -6.54
N TYR A 114 15.47 -31.26 -6.65
CA TYR A 114 15.01 -30.64 -7.89
C TYR A 114 15.98 -30.86 -9.06
N MET A 115 17.29 -30.65 -8.82
CA MET A 115 18.32 -30.77 -9.86
C MET A 115 18.53 -32.21 -10.35
N ARG A 116 18.10 -33.22 -9.58
CA ARG A 116 18.16 -34.63 -9.99
C ARG A 116 17.06 -34.99 -11.00
N HIS A 117 15.90 -34.34 -10.93
CA HIS A 117 14.74 -34.68 -11.75
C HIS A 117 14.64 -33.89 -13.06
N ARG A 118 15.23 -32.69 -13.16
CA ARG A 118 15.29 -31.89 -14.40
C ARG A 118 13.95 -31.71 -15.13
N VAL A 119 12.90 -31.44 -14.35
CA VAL A 119 11.53 -31.23 -14.85
C VAL A 119 11.37 -29.87 -15.50
N THR A 120 10.41 -29.73 -16.42
CA THR A 120 10.08 -28.42 -17.00
C THR A 120 9.16 -27.67 -16.05
N SER A 121 8.13 -28.33 -15.54
CA SER A 121 7.28 -27.83 -14.46
C SER A 121 7.68 -28.47 -13.13
N ALA A 122 7.90 -27.64 -12.11
CA ALA A 122 8.17 -28.11 -10.75
C ALA A 122 7.08 -29.08 -10.25
N TYR A 123 5.83 -28.84 -10.64
CA TYR A 123 4.65 -29.60 -10.18
C TYR A 123 4.64 -31.05 -10.68
N GLU A 124 5.42 -31.40 -11.69
CA GLU A 124 5.66 -32.79 -12.11
C GLU A 124 6.18 -33.66 -10.95
N LEU A 125 6.93 -33.07 -10.02
CA LEU A 125 7.44 -33.77 -8.83
C LEU A 125 6.32 -34.20 -7.87
N LEU A 126 5.18 -33.51 -7.88
CA LEU A 126 4.04 -33.85 -7.03
C LEU A 126 3.34 -35.12 -7.54
N GLU A 127 3.30 -35.33 -8.86
CA GLU A 127 2.55 -36.44 -9.46
C GLU A 127 3.08 -37.81 -9.06
N GLN A 128 4.41 -37.95 -8.95
CA GLN A 128 5.06 -39.24 -8.67
C GLN A 128 4.55 -39.90 -7.37
N LYS A 129 4.22 -39.09 -6.36
CA LYS A 129 3.79 -39.57 -5.05
C LYS A 129 2.34 -39.24 -4.71
N LEU A 130 1.85 -38.08 -5.14
CA LEU A 130 0.54 -37.55 -4.75
C LEU A 130 -0.47 -37.55 -5.91
N GLY A 131 -0.07 -38.03 -7.08
CA GLY A 131 -0.92 -38.19 -8.26
C GLY A 131 -1.22 -36.89 -9.02
N ARG A 132 -1.85 -37.07 -10.19
CA ARG A 132 -2.17 -35.99 -11.14
C ARG A 132 -3.05 -34.88 -10.56
N GLY A 133 -3.98 -35.23 -9.66
CA GLY A 133 -4.85 -34.24 -9.01
C GLY A 133 -4.06 -33.20 -8.23
N THR A 134 -3.08 -33.64 -7.43
CA THR A 134 -2.25 -32.75 -6.62
C THR A 134 -1.29 -31.91 -7.46
N ARG A 135 -0.74 -32.50 -8.53
CA ARG A 135 0.04 -31.75 -9.54
C ARG A 135 -0.76 -30.58 -10.12
N ARG A 136 -1.99 -30.84 -10.59
CA ARG A 136 -2.85 -29.79 -11.16
C ARG A 136 -3.30 -28.75 -10.13
N LEU A 137 -3.53 -29.16 -8.88
CA LEU A 137 -3.82 -28.21 -7.79
C LEU A 137 -2.64 -27.26 -7.57
N GLY A 138 -1.42 -27.78 -7.39
CA GLY A 138 -0.23 -26.96 -7.20
C GLY A 138 -0.01 -25.98 -8.35
N ALA A 139 -0.13 -26.47 -9.58
CA ALA A 139 -0.05 -25.66 -10.79
C ALA A 139 -1.13 -24.56 -10.84
N ALA A 140 -2.39 -24.87 -10.50
CA ALA A 140 -3.48 -23.90 -10.47
C ALA A 140 -3.29 -22.82 -9.40
N LEU A 141 -2.89 -23.21 -8.18
CA LEU A 141 -2.62 -22.27 -7.09
C LEU A 141 -1.48 -21.31 -7.47
N PHE A 142 -0.44 -21.81 -8.13
CA PHE A 142 0.65 -20.98 -8.63
C PHE A 142 0.22 -19.98 -9.71
N ILE A 143 -0.62 -20.41 -10.66
CA ILE A 143 -1.14 -19.52 -11.69
C ILE A 143 -1.92 -18.38 -11.04
N VAL A 144 -2.81 -18.70 -10.09
CA VAL A 144 -3.61 -17.69 -9.36
C VAL A 144 -2.70 -16.74 -8.56
N LEU A 145 -1.75 -17.29 -7.80
CA LEU A 145 -0.74 -16.52 -7.05
C LEU A 145 -0.05 -15.51 -7.97
N ARG A 146 0.46 -15.97 -9.12
CA ARG A 146 1.27 -15.14 -10.01
C ARG A 146 0.46 -14.13 -10.81
N LEU A 147 -0.77 -14.46 -11.22
CA LEU A 147 -1.66 -13.48 -11.83
C LEU A 147 -1.98 -12.34 -10.84
N ALA A 148 -2.35 -12.67 -9.61
CA ALA A 148 -2.62 -11.67 -8.58
C ALA A 148 -1.40 -10.77 -8.29
N TRP A 149 -0.21 -11.38 -8.17
CA TRP A 149 1.05 -10.64 -7.96
C TRP A 149 1.35 -9.67 -9.08
N MET A 150 1.33 -10.14 -10.34
CA MET A 150 1.66 -9.27 -11.48
C MET A 150 0.64 -8.14 -11.66
N SER A 151 -0.65 -8.40 -11.42
CA SER A 151 -1.69 -7.36 -11.47
C SER A 151 -1.47 -6.28 -10.40
N THR A 152 -1.17 -6.70 -9.17
CA THR A 152 -0.87 -5.79 -8.04
C THR A 152 0.37 -4.93 -8.33
N LEU A 153 1.40 -5.55 -8.87
CA LEU A 153 2.64 -4.87 -9.25
C LEU A 153 2.44 -3.84 -10.37
N ILE A 154 1.71 -4.17 -11.44
CA ILE A 154 1.44 -3.21 -12.53
C ILE A 154 0.66 -2.00 -12.00
N TYR A 155 -0.31 -2.23 -11.12
CA TYR A 155 -1.08 -1.14 -10.50
C TYR A 155 -0.18 -0.18 -9.72
N PHE A 156 0.64 -0.68 -8.79
CA PHE A 156 1.53 0.18 -8.00
C PHE A 156 2.62 0.86 -8.83
N ALA A 157 3.12 0.20 -9.87
CA ALA A 157 4.05 0.84 -10.80
C ALA A 157 3.39 2.02 -11.54
N ALA A 158 2.12 1.87 -11.94
CA ALA A 158 1.37 2.92 -12.59
C ALA A 158 0.98 4.05 -11.63
N GLU A 159 0.58 3.74 -10.38
CA GLU A 159 0.29 4.73 -9.34
C GLU A 159 1.53 5.59 -9.04
N ALA A 160 2.70 4.96 -8.84
CA ALA A 160 3.94 5.68 -8.62
C ALA A 160 4.33 6.55 -9.82
N LEU A 161 4.10 6.08 -11.05
CA LEU A 161 4.35 6.86 -12.25
C LEU A 161 3.36 8.03 -12.38
N ALA A 162 2.09 7.85 -12.05
CA ALA A 162 1.09 8.92 -12.02
C ALA A 162 1.50 10.04 -11.06
N LEU A 163 1.98 9.65 -9.87
CA LEU A 163 2.52 10.57 -8.87
C LEU A 163 3.75 11.33 -9.39
N ILE A 164 4.68 10.65 -10.06
CA ILE A 164 5.89 11.29 -10.62
C ILE A 164 5.55 12.27 -11.76
N ILE A 165 4.57 11.95 -12.60
CA ILE A 165 4.14 12.82 -13.69
C ILE A 165 3.33 14.00 -13.14
N GLY A 166 2.66 13.85 -11.99
CA GLY A 166 1.80 14.86 -11.40
C GLY A 166 0.42 14.89 -12.05
N VAL A 167 -0.12 13.74 -12.45
CA VAL A 167 -1.46 13.62 -13.05
C VAL A 167 -2.48 13.09 -12.04
N ASN A 168 -3.73 13.53 -12.19
CA ASN A 168 -4.85 13.09 -11.36
C ASN A 168 -5.18 11.60 -11.60
N ASP A 169 -5.86 10.98 -10.61
CA ASP A 169 -6.29 9.58 -10.60
C ASP A 169 -7.04 9.12 -11.86
N GLU A 170 -7.65 10.03 -12.62
CA GLU A 170 -8.36 9.74 -13.86
C GLU A 170 -7.45 9.17 -14.96
N TRP A 171 -6.15 9.48 -14.93
CA TRP A 171 -5.16 9.01 -15.90
C TRP A 171 -4.56 7.65 -15.55
N GLU A 172 -4.76 7.16 -14.32
CA GLU A 172 -4.23 5.86 -13.85
C GLU A 172 -4.55 4.70 -14.81
N PRO A 173 -5.78 4.51 -15.33
CA PRO A 173 -6.09 3.39 -16.22
C PRO A 173 -5.29 3.42 -17.52
N LEU A 174 -5.01 4.62 -18.04
CA LEU A 174 -4.20 4.78 -19.26
C LEU A 174 -2.73 4.45 -18.99
N ILE A 175 -2.18 4.89 -17.85
CA ILE A 175 -0.80 4.60 -17.46
C ILE A 175 -0.61 3.09 -17.25
N VAL A 176 -1.57 2.44 -16.59
CA VAL A 176 -1.63 0.98 -16.45
C VAL A 176 -1.61 0.30 -17.81
N LEU A 177 -2.45 0.76 -18.74
CA LEU A 177 -2.53 0.19 -20.09
C LEU A 177 -1.20 0.33 -20.83
N ILE A 178 -0.58 1.51 -20.82
CA ILE A 178 0.69 1.77 -21.52
C ILE A 178 1.82 0.94 -20.92
N THR A 179 1.99 0.99 -19.59
CA THR A 179 3.04 0.25 -18.88
C THR A 179 2.88 -1.25 -19.08
N GLY A 180 1.63 -1.73 -18.99
CA GLY A 180 1.25 -3.11 -19.26
C GLY A 180 1.56 -3.54 -20.68
N MET A 181 1.17 -2.77 -21.69
CA MET A 181 1.41 -3.09 -23.10
C MET A 181 2.90 -3.21 -23.43
N ILE A 182 3.74 -2.31 -22.87
CA ILE A 182 5.20 -2.40 -23.02
C ILE A 182 5.70 -3.70 -22.41
N ALA A 183 5.30 -4.01 -21.16
CA ALA A 183 5.72 -5.22 -20.45
C ALA A 183 5.33 -6.50 -21.19
N VAL A 184 4.08 -6.59 -21.67
CA VAL A 184 3.57 -7.76 -22.42
C VAL A 184 4.24 -7.91 -23.78
N GLY A 185 4.52 -6.80 -24.45
CA GLY A 185 5.10 -6.74 -25.79
C GLY A 185 6.44 -7.45 -25.89
N TYR A 186 7.43 -7.08 -25.06
CA TYR A 186 8.76 -7.68 -25.15
C TYR A 186 8.84 -9.09 -24.54
N THR A 187 8.09 -9.33 -23.46
CA THR A 187 8.02 -10.63 -22.77
C THR A 187 7.58 -11.76 -23.70
N SER A 188 6.57 -11.50 -24.52
CA SER A 188 6.00 -12.49 -25.45
C SER A 188 6.97 -12.89 -26.58
N LEU A 189 8.04 -12.11 -26.80
CA LEU A 189 9.03 -12.32 -27.86
C LEU A 189 10.30 -13.02 -27.37
N GLY A 190 10.74 -12.77 -26.13
CA GLY A 190 12.14 -12.99 -25.72
C GLY A 190 12.51 -14.36 -25.14
N GLY A 191 11.60 -15.09 -24.48
CA GLY A 191 11.92 -16.35 -23.79
C GLY A 191 12.93 -16.20 -22.63
N LEU A 192 13.24 -17.29 -21.91
CA LEU A 192 14.00 -17.22 -20.66
C LEU A 192 15.40 -16.59 -20.82
N ARG A 193 16.08 -16.80 -21.95
CA ARG A 193 17.40 -16.20 -22.18
C ARG A 193 17.34 -14.68 -22.30
N ALA A 194 16.31 -14.13 -22.94
CA ALA A 194 16.14 -12.68 -23.01
C ALA A 194 15.84 -12.13 -21.62
N VAL A 195 14.91 -12.77 -20.89
CA VAL A 195 14.54 -12.44 -19.50
C VAL A 195 15.79 -12.32 -18.61
N VAL A 196 16.67 -13.32 -18.62
CA VAL A 196 17.89 -13.29 -17.79
C VAL A 196 18.82 -12.12 -18.12
N ILE A 197 18.91 -11.72 -19.39
CA ILE A 197 19.77 -10.60 -19.80
C ILE A 197 19.11 -9.25 -19.51
N THR A 198 17.80 -9.12 -19.74
CA THR A 198 17.04 -7.92 -19.40
C THR A 198 17.04 -7.70 -17.89
N ASP A 199 16.83 -8.76 -17.10
CA ASP A 199 16.89 -8.73 -15.64
C ASP A 199 18.23 -8.21 -15.11
N PHE A 200 19.35 -8.62 -15.72
CA PHE A 200 20.66 -8.13 -15.33
C PHE A 200 20.80 -6.63 -15.58
N ALA A 201 20.44 -6.17 -16.79
CA ALA A 201 20.49 -4.74 -17.12
C ALA A 201 19.54 -3.91 -16.24
N GLN A 202 18.34 -4.43 -15.98
CA GLN A 202 17.32 -3.83 -15.13
C GLN A 202 17.78 -3.74 -13.66
N THR A 203 18.46 -4.78 -13.15
CA THR A 203 19.03 -4.77 -11.80
C THR A 203 20.12 -3.70 -11.66
N VAL A 204 21.00 -3.56 -12.66
CA VAL A 204 22.03 -2.51 -12.65
C VAL A 204 21.40 -1.12 -12.66
N LEU A 205 20.39 -0.91 -13.50
CA LEU A 205 19.66 0.36 -13.57
C LEU A 205 18.96 0.69 -12.25
N LEU A 206 18.29 -0.29 -11.66
CA LEU A 206 17.62 -0.21 -10.35
C LEU A 206 18.58 0.15 -9.23
N TYR A 207 19.68 -0.58 -9.12
CA TYR A 207 20.69 -0.34 -8.11
C TYR A 207 21.33 1.04 -8.28
N GLY A 208 21.63 1.43 -9.52
CA GLY A 208 22.14 2.76 -9.86
C GLY A 208 21.19 3.88 -9.44
N GLY A 209 19.88 3.72 -9.66
CA GLY A 209 18.87 4.70 -9.24
C GLY A 209 18.86 4.96 -7.73
N ALA A 210 18.84 3.89 -6.92
CA ALA A 210 18.91 4.02 -5.47
C ALA A 210 20.24 4.62 -4.97
N LEU A 211 21.37 4.24 -5.57
CA LEU A 211 22.67 4.83 -5.26
C LEU A 211 22.72 6.32 -5.60
N LEU A 212 22.13 6.73 -6.73
CA LEU A 212 22.07 8.13 -7.12
C LEU A 212 21.32 8.96 -6.07
N VAL A 213 20.20 8.49 -5.53
CA VAL A 213 19.50 9.17 -4.42
C VAL A 213 20.46 9.44 -3.26
N ILE A 214 21.17 8.41 -2.79
CA ILE A 214 22.12 8.54 -1.67
C ILE A 214 23.21 9.56 -1.98
N VAL A 215 23.81 9.48 -3.18
CA VAL A 215 24.87 10.38 -3.61
C VAL A 215 24.38 11.83 -3.67
N VAL A 216 23.23 12.07 -4.30
CA VAL A 216 22.63 13.40 -4.45
C VAL A 216 22.31 14.01 -3.09
N VAL A 217 21.63 13.26 -2.22
CA VAL A 217 21.33 13.74 -0.86
C VAL A 217 22.61 14.02 -0.09
N SER A 218 23.61 13.15 -0.16
CA SER A 218 24.89 13.35 0.51
C SER A 218 25.59 14.64 0.06
N PHE A 219 25.52 14.96 -1.23
CA PHE A 219 26.05 16.24 -1.73
C PHE A 219 25.30 17.44 -1.17
N HIS A 220 23.96 17.42 -1.17
CA HIS A 220 23.15 18.52 -0.64
C HIS A 220 23.34 18.73 0.87
N MET A 221 23.59 17.65 1.61
CA MET A 221 23.79 17.69 3.07
C MET A 221 25.26 17.83 3.48
N GLY A 222 26.19 17.98 2.53
CA GLY A 222 27.62 18.12 2.82
C GLY A 222 28.27 16.87 3.43
N GLY A 223 27.69 15.68 3.23
CA GLY A 223 28.20 14.39 3.72
C GLY A 223 27.10 13.43 4.15
N LEU A 224 27.45 12.49 5.04
CA LEU A 224 26.55 11.44 5.55
C LEU A 224 25.72 11.88 6.76
N GLN A 225 25.48 13.18 6.92
CA GLN A 225 24.73 13.74 8.06
C GLN A 225 23.26 13.30 8.09
N TRP A 226 22.74 12.79 6.96
CA TRP A 226 21.42 12.17 6.88
C TRP A 226 21.32 10.83 7.61
N PHE A 227 22.45 10.20 7.96
CA PHE A 227 22.41 8.90 8.63
C PHE A 227 21.90 9.09 10.07
N PRO A 228 20.85 8.38 10.50
CA PRO A 228 20.24 8.56 11.81
C PRO A 228 21.24 8.17 12.92
N ALA A 229 21.63 9.14 13.75
CA ALA A 229 22.52 8.94 14.89
C ALA A 229 21.80 8.41 16.13
N GLU A 230 20.48 8.62 16.21
CA GLU A 230 19.60 8.19 17.28
C GLU A 230 18.31 7.59 16.73
N TRP A 231 17.51 6.99 17.61
CA TRP A 231 16.21 6.45 17.22
C TRP A 231 15.26 7.56 16.84
N HIS A 232 14.74 7.52 15.61
CA HIS A 232 13.88 8.58 15.12
C HIS A 232 12.50 8.55 15.81
N ALA A 233 11.96 9.73 16.15
CA ALA A 233 10.69 9.86 16.90
C ALA A 233 9.48 9.24 16.17
N ASN A 234 9.54 9.16 14.84
CA ASN A 234 8.45 8.64 14.00
C ASN A 234 8.53 7.13 13.76
N TRP A 235 9.59 6.46 14.23
CA TRP A 235 9.73 5.02 14.06
C TRP A 235 8.91 4.26 15.09
N ASP A 236 8.28 3.18 14.64
CA ASP A 236 7.52 2.27 15.52
C ASP A 236 8.47 1.68 16.59
N GLU A 237 7.94 1.29 17.75
CA GLU A 237 8.68 0.40 18.65
C GLU A 237 8.95 -0.94 17.94
N GLN A 238 10.18 -1.44 18.05
CA GLN A 238 10.63 -2.67 17.39
C GLN A 238 11.04 -3.73 18.44
N PRO A 239 10.09 -4.30 19.18
CA PRO A 239 10.39 -5.29 20.21
C PRO A 239 11.02 -6.54 19.61
N LEU A 240 11.90 -7.18 20.38
CA LEU A 240 12.56 -8.41 19.95
C LEU A 240 11.53 -9.51 19.65
N PHE A 241 10.55 -9.66 20.54
CA PHE A 241 9.47 -10.63 20.47
C PHE A 241 8.21 -10.10 21.18
N SER A 242 7.03 -10.52 20.74
CA SER A 242 5.75 -10.27 21.42
C SER A 242 4.76 -11.39 21.11
N PHE A 243 3.91 -11.75 22.09
CA PHE A 243 2.76 -12.63 21.90
C PHE A 243 1.47 -11.86 21.59
N ASP A 244 1.49 -10.53 21.70
CA ASP A 244 0.39 -9.70 21.27
C ASP A 244 0.30 -9.74 19.73
N PRO A 245 -0.77 -10.32 19.14
CA PRO A 245 -0.89 -10.48 17.70
C PRO A 245 -1.03 -9.14 16.98
N SER A 246 -1.38 -8.05 17.68
CA SER A 246 -1.56 -6.72 17.11
C SER A 246 -0.25 -5.96 16.89
N VAL A 247 0.86 -6.42 17.50
CA VAL A 247 2.17 -5.80 17.30
C VAL A 247 2.60 -5.95 15.84
N ARG A 248 2.70 -4.82 15.15
CA ARG A 248 2.91 -4.75 13.70
C ARG A 248 4.15 -5.52 13.26
N VAL A 249 5.32 -5.26 13.85
CA VAL A 249 6.55 -6.01 13.55
C VAL A 249 7.33 -6.29 14.81
N THR A 250 7.80 -7.52 14.95
CA THR A 250 8.82 -7.89 15.95
C THR A 250 10.09 -8.33 15.21
N VAL A 251 11.26 -8.16 15.81
CA VAL A 251 12.55 -8.55 15.21
C VAL A 251 12.56 -10.04 14.84
N VAL A 252 12.15 -10.91 15.76
CA VAL A 252 12.09 -12.37 15.51
C VAL A 252 10.98 -12.71 14.51
N GLY A 253 9.82 -12.06 14.58
CA GLY A 253 8.71 -12.29 13.66
C GLY A 253 9.06 -11.92 12.22
N ALA A 254 9.72 -10.78 12.01
CA ALA A 254 10.20 -10.35 10.69
C ALA A 254 11.21 -11.36 10.11
N LEU A 255 12.21 -11.76 10.92
CA LEU A 255 13.20 -12.76 10.52
C LEU A 255 12.56 -14.09 10.14
N LEU A 256 11.66 -14.60 10.98
CA LEU A 256 10.99 -15.89 10.77
C LEU A 256 10.11 -15.86 9.53
N THR A 257 9.25 -14.85 9.40
CA THR A 257 8.35 -14.70 8.25
C THR A 257 9.11 -14.57 6.95
N MET A 258 10.16 -13.75 6.91
CA MET A 258 10.93 -13.56 5.68
C MET A 258 11.74 -14.80 5.31
N THR A 259 12.25 -15.54 6.30
CA THR A 259 12.94 -16.82 6.08
C THR A 259 12.00 -17.87 5.52
N ILE A 260 10.80 -18.02 6.12
CA ILE A 260 9.78 -18.95 5.64
C ILE A 260 9.35 -18.58 4.22
N TRP A 261 9.04 -17.30 3.97
CA TRP A 261 8.62 -16.83 2.66
C TRP A 261 9.68 -17.14 1.58
N HIS A 262 10.95 -16.87 1.86
CA HIS A 262 12.05 -17.16 0.92
C HIS A 262 12.16 -18.66 0.63
N VAL A 263 12.20 -19.51 1.66
CA VAL A 263 12.32 -20.97 1.47
C VAL A 263 11.11 -21.51 0.71
N CYS A 264 9.90 -21.07 1.06
CA CYS A 264 8.68 -21.48 0.38
C CYS A 264 8.67 -21.05 -1.09
N THR A 265 9.11 -19.83 -1.39
CA THR A 265 9.19 -19.33 -2.77
C THR A 265 10.24 -20.11 -3.57
N LEU A 266 11.44 -20.32 -3.03
CA LEU A 266 12.52 -21.03 -3.72
C LEU A 266 12.19 -22.50 -4.01
N GLY A 267 11.33 -23.14 -3.22
CA GLY A 267 10.91 -24.53 -3.42
C GLY A 267 9.55 -24.71 -4.12
N GLY A 268 8.60 -23.81 -3.88
CA GLY A 268 7.23 -23.93 -4.35
C GLY A 268 6.92 -23.15 -5.63
N ASP A 269 7.74 -22.15 -5.98
CA ASP A 269 7.44 -21.25 -7.09
C ASP A 269 8.18 -21.64 -8.37
N GLN A 270 7.42 -21.77 -9.46
CA GLN A 270 7.98 -22.14 -10.77
C GLN A 270 9.03 -21.14 -11.26
N THR A 271 8.86 -19.84 -11.03
CA THR A 271 9.81 -18.81 -11.48
C THR A 271 11.21 -19.02 -10.90
N SER A 272 11.29 -19.59 -9.70
CA SER A 272 12.53 -19.93 -9.02
C SER A 272 13.08 -21.28 -9.49
N VAL A 273 12.24 -22.32 -9.49
CA VAL A 273 12.66 -23.67 -9.90
C VAL A 273 13.15 -23.69 -11.34
N GLN A 274 12.47 -22.99 -12.24
CA GLN A 274 12.83 -22.90 -13.65
C GLN A 274 14.21 -22.27 -13.88
N ARG A 275 14.57 -21.26 -13.08
CA ARG A 275 15.91 -20.64 -13.10
C ARG A 275 17.00 -21.61 -12.64
N PHE A 276 16.73 -22.43 -11.62
CA PHE A 276 17.66 -23.48 -11.25
C PHE A 276 17.83 -24.52 -12.36
N MET A 277 16.75 -24.92 -13.03
CA MET A 277 16.79 -25.90 -14.14
C MET A 277 17.57 -25.39 -15.36
N ALA A 278 17.68 -24.07 -15.54
CA ALA A 278 18.48 -23.44 -16.57
C ALA A 278 20.01 -23.51 -16.34
N THR A 279 20.46 -23.94 -15.16
CA THR A 279 21.88 -24.09 -14.83
C THR A 279 22.42 -25.48 -15.18
N ALA A 280 23.73 -25.59 -15.40
CA ALA A 280 24.35 -26.83 -15.85
C ALA A 280 24.30 -27.99 -14.84
N ASP A 281 24.39 -27.70 -13.54
CA ASP A 281 24.45 -28.72 -12.48
C ASP A 281 24.09 -28.13 -11.09
N LEU A 282 24.04 -28.99 -10.07
CA LEU A 282 23.74 -28.59 -8.69
C LEU A 282 24.70 -27.53 -8.13
N LYS A 283 25.98 -27.57 -8.50
CA LYS A 283 26.98 -26.59 -8.04
C LYS A 283 26.69 -25.22 -8.65
N ALA A 284 26.33 -25.19 -9.93
CA ALA A 284 25.90 -23.99 -10.64
C ALA A 284 24.59 -23.44 -10.03
N ALA A 285 23.59 -24.28 -9.75
CA ALA A 285 22.34 -23.86 -9.09
C ALA A 285 22.59 -23.25 -7.70
N ARG A 286 23.48 -23.85 -6.89
CA ARG A 286 23.89 -23.30 -5.59
C ARG A 286 24.62 -21.96 -5.71
N ARG A 287 25.46 -21.80 -6.74
CA ARG A 287 26.11 -20.51 -7.04
C ARG A 287 25.08 -19.45 -7.44
N SER A 288 24.06 -19.81 -8.23
CA SER A 288 22.95 -18.90 -8.55
C SER A 288 22.19 -18.47 -7.30
N LEU A 289 21.91 -19.40 -6.38
CA LEU A 289 21.27 -19.08 -5.10
C LEU A 289 22.14 -18.13 -4.25
N ALA A 290 23.46 -18.36 -4.17
CA ALA A 290 24.36 -17.47 -3.46
C ALA A 290 24.38 -16.06 -4.08
N ALA A 291 24.44 -15.97 -5.41
CA ALA A 291 24.40 -14.71 -6.13
C ALA A 291 23.07 -13.96 -5.89
N ASN A 292 21.93 -14.66 -5.95
CA ASN A 292 20.62 -14.10 -5.61
C ASN A 292 20.61 -13.44 -4.22
N LEU A 293 21.00 -14.20 -3.18
CA LEU A 293 21.00 -13.70 -1.80
C LEU A 293 22.01 -12.57 -1.59
N THR A 294 23.17 -12.63 -2.24
CA THR A 294 24.20 -11.58 -2.12
C THR A 294 23.73 -10.27 -2.76
N VAL A 295 23.20 -10.34 -3.98
CA VAL A 295 22.64 -9.16 -4.68
C VAL A 295 21.46 -8.61 -3.91
N GLY A 296 20.58 -9.49 -3.39
CA GLY A 296 19.49 -9.12 -2.51
C GLY A 296 19.94 -8.33 -1.29
N ALA A 297 21.02 -8.77 -0.63
CA ALA A 297 21.52 -8.09 0.56
C ALA A 297 22.06 -6.70 0.24
N VAL A 298 22.81 -6.58 -0.86
CA VAL A 298 23.38 -5.32 -1.32
C VAL A 298 22.28 -4.32 -1.70
N VAL A 299 21.30 -4.74 -2.50
CA VAL A 299 20.22 -3.86 -2.95
C VAL A 299 19.30 -3.48 -1.80
N LEU A 300 18.89 -4.43 -0.95
CA LEU A 300 18.03 -4.13 0.21
C LEU A 300 18.68 -3.12 1.15
N THR A 301 19.96 -3.33 1.48
CA THR A 301 20.72 -2.38 2.32
C THR A 301 20.75 -1.00 1.67
N THR A 302 20.95 -0.94 0.35
CA THR A 302 21.01 0.32 -0.40
C THR A 302 19.66 1.04 -0.41
N LEU A 303 18.54 0.32 -0.54
CA LEU A 303 17.20 0.91 -0.46
C LEU A 303 16.90 1.49 0.93
N PHE A 304 17.32 0.80 1.99
CA PHE A 304 17.21 1.33 3.36
C PHE A 304 18.09 2.57 3.57
N LEU A 305 19.32 2.56 3.06
CA LEU A 305 20.20 3.73 3.10
C LEU A 305 19.61 4.91 2.31
N ALA A 306 18.99 4.65 1.15
CA ALA A 306 18.28 5.68 0.39
C ALA A 306 17.08 6.24 1.19
N GLY A 307 16.34 5.38 1.90
CA GLY A 307 15.28 5.82 2.81
C GLY A 307 15.79 6.69 3.96
N PHE A 308 16.88 6.31 4.63
CA PHE A 308 17.53 7.15 5.63
C PHE A 308 18.04 8.47 5.06
N ALA A 309 18.61 8.44 3.85
CA ALA A 309 19.04 9.64 3.14
C ALA A 309 17.86 10.59 2.95
N LEU A 310 16.73 10.10 2.40
CA LEU A 310 15.53 10.91 2.22
C LEU A 310 14.92 11.40 3.53
N LEU A 311 14.93 10.58 4.58
CA LEU A 311 14.49 10.98 5.92
C LEU A 311 15.29 12.20 6.40
N GLY A 312 16.62 12.11 6.39
CA GLY A 312 17.49 13.22 6.80
C GLY A 312 17.37 14.44 5.88
N TYR A 313 17.20 14.23 4.57
CA TYR A 313 17.02 15.30 3.59
C TYR A 313 15.75 16.12 3.86
N TYR A 314 14.59 15.47 4.00
CA TYR A 314 13.33 16.17 4.22
C TYR A 314 13.17 16.71 5.66
N GLN A 315 13.99 16.26 6.61
CA GLN A 315 14.11 16.91 7.91
C GLN A 315 14.91 18.21 7.82
N ALA A 316 16.00 18.21 7.04
CA ALA A 316 16.84 19.38 6.85
C ALA A 316 16.18 20.42 5.94
N PHE A 317 15.34 19.97 4.98
CA PHE A 317 14.64 20.80 4.00
C PHE A 317 13.12 20.47 3.96
N PRO A 318 12.35 20.76 5.02
CA PRO A 318 10.92 20.43 5.07
C PRO A 318 10.09 21.05 3.94
N GLU A 319 10.48 22.23 3.47
CA GLU A 319 9.86 22.93 2.35
C GLU A 319 9.93 22.16 1.02
N ALA A 320 10.92 21.28 0.84
CA ALA A 320 11.09 20.49 -0.38
C ALA A 320 10.06 19.36 -0.51
N LEU A 321 9.37 18.99 0.57
CA LEU A 321 8.40 17.90 0.57
C LEU A 321 7.11 18.26 -0.18
N GLY A 322 6.83 19.55 -0.38
CA GLY A 322 5.59 20.04 -0.97
C GLY A 322 4.38 19.89 -0.04
N GLN A 323 3.22 20.41 -0.45
CA GLN A 323 2.01 20.37 0.37
C GLN A 323 1.25 19.06 0.16
N GLY A 324 0.80 18.42 1.25
CA GLY A 324 -0.03 17.19 1.20
C GLY A 324 0.72 15.86 1.36
N LEU A 325 2.06 15.87 1.41
CA LEU A 325 2.87 14.70 1.77
C LEU A 325 3.43 14.83 3.18
N SER A 326 3.44 13.73 3.92
CA SER A 326 4.09 13.63 5.24
C SER A 326 4.99 12.41 5.29
N LEU A 327 6.13 12.54 5.99
CA LEU A 327 7.08 11.42 6.18
C LEU A 327 6.46 10.24 6.92
N GLU A 328 5.43 10.48 7.74
CA GLU A 328 4.74 9.44 8.52
C GLU A 328 3.66 8.70 7.73
N LYS A 329 2.79 9.43 7.01
CA LYS A 329 1.61 8.84 6.35
C LYS A 329 1.86 8.45 4.90
N ASN A 330 2.79 9.14 4.25
CA ASN A 330 3.04 8.99 2.82
C ASN A 330 4.44 8.45 2.56
N ALA A 331 5.02 7.72 3.51
CA ALA A 331 6.40 7.24 3.45
C ALA A 331 6.73 6.53 2.12
N ASP A 332 5.81 5.68 1.63
CA ASP A 332 5.94 4.96 0.35
C ASP A 332 5.90 5.89 -0.89
N LYS A 333 5.36 7.11 -0.75
CA LYS A 333 5.27 8.15 -1.79
C LYS A 333 6.46 9.11 -1.78
N ILE A 334 7.26 9.13 -0.71
CA ILE A 334 8.42 10.04 -0.57
C ILE A 334 9.50 9.75 -1.61
N PHE A 335 9.77 8.46 -1.85
CA PHE A 335 10.78 8.05 -2.81
C PHE A 335 10.37 8.42 -4.26
N PRO A 336 9.14 8.12 -4.75
CA PRO A 336 8.63 8.66 -6.01
C PRO A 336 8.63 10.20 -6.10
N HIS A 337 8.23 10.88 -5.02
CA HIS A 337 8.19 12.34 -4.98
C HIS A 337 9.58 12.95 -5.17
N PHE A 338 10.60 12.40 -4.49
CA PHE A 338 11.99 12.82 -4.68
C PHE A 338 12.48 12.55 -6.10
N ILE A 339 12.02 11.48 -6.76
CA ILE A 339 12.38 11.22 -8.17
C ILE A 339 11.87 12.33 -9.08
N ALA A 340 10.68 12.85 -8.82
CA ALA A 340 10.08 13.91 -9.62
C ALA A 340 10.74 15.28 -9.38
N THR A 341 11.15 15.57 -8.15
CA THR A 341 11.50 16.94 -7.72
C THR A 341 12.98 17.14 -7.37
N GLY A 342 13.67 16.08 -6.95
CA GLY A 342 15.02 16.16 -6.36
C GLY A 342 16.16 15.95 -7.33
N PHE A 343 15.89 15.58 -8.59
CA PHE A 343 16.90 15.29 -9.59
C PHE A 343 16.88 16.25 -10.77
N PRO A 344 18.03 16.50 -11.42
CA PRO A 344 18.05 17.22 -12.68
C PRO A 344 17.46 16.37 -13.82
N PRO A 345 17.07 17.01 -14.93
CA PRO A 345 16.64 16.33 -16.14
C PRO A 345 17.60 15.23 -16.60
N ALA A 346 17.07 14.20 -17.24
CA ALA A 346 17.69 12.91 -17.57
C ALA A 346 17.92 11.97 -16.38
N VAL A 347 18.35 12.49 -15.22
CA VAL A 347 18.56 11.65 -14.03
C VAL A 347 17.22 11.17 -13.49
N SER A 348 16.21 12.05 -13.41
CA SER A 348 14.83 11.66 -13.09
C SER A 348 14.34 10.56 -14.05
N GLY A 349 14.52 10.77 -15.37
CA GLY A 349 14.19 9.76 -16.39
C GLY A 349 14.90 8.41 -16.22
N LEU A 350 16.17 8.39 -15.77
CA LEU A 350 16.90 7.15 -15.46
C LEU A 350 16.28 6.42 -14.25
N VAL A 351 15.95 7.14 -13.17
CA VAL A 351 15.35 6.52 -11.98
C VAL A 351 13.92 6.06 -12.24
N VAL A 352 13.15 6.80 -13.04
CA VAL A 352 11.84 6.35 -13.56
C VAL A 352 11.98 5.08 -14.39
N SER A 353 12.98 5.01 -15.26
CA SER A 353 13.27 3.80 -16.03
C SER A 353 13.63 2.63 -15.11
N ALA A 354 14.31 2.89 -13.99
CA ALA A 354 14.65 1.92 -12.95
C ALA A 354 13.41 1.39 -12.21
N LEU A 355 12.44 2.26 -11.93
CA LEU A 355 11.14 1.90 -11.36
C LEU A 355 10.35 0.97 -12.29
N LEU A 356 10.30 1.32 -13.57
CA LEU A 356 9.67 0.50 -14.62
C LEU A 356 10.40 -0.83 -14.83
N ALA A 357 11.74 -0.83 -14.70
CA ALA A 357 12.57 -2.02 -14.77
C ALA A 357 12.22 -3.06 -13.71
N ALA A 358 11.99 -2.61 -12.46
CA ALA A 358 11.56 -3.49 -11.37
C ALA A 358 10.22 -4.18 -11.69
N ALA A 359 9.26 -3.45 -12.26
CA ALA A 359 7.97 -4.01 -12.62
C ALA A 359 8.12 -5.04 -13.74
N MET A 360 8.87 -4.67 -14.77
CA MET A 360 8.98 -5.47 -15.99
C MET A 360 9.67 -6.83 -15.77
N SER A 361 10.68 -6.92 -14.89
CA SER A 361 11.35 -8.19 -14.53
C SER A 361 10.46 -9.17 -13.74
N SER A 362 9.46 -8.66 -13.01
CA SER A 362 8.49 -9.51 -12.34
C SER A 362 7.44 -10.06 -13.32
N VAL A 363 6.97 -9.20 -14.24
CA VAL A 363 5.97 -9.56 -15.25
C VAL A 363 6.52 -10.56 -16.26
N ASP A 364 7.74 -10.35 -16.75
CA ASP A 364 8.31 -11.20 -17.80
C ASP A 364 8.48 -12.66 -17.35
N SER A 365 8.93 -12.82 -16.12
CA SER A 365 9.24 -14.07 -15.45
C SER A 365 7.96 -14.80 -15.06
N GLY A 366 6.97 -14.07 -14.56
CA GLY A 366 5.65 -14.61 -14.24
C GLY A 366 4.93 -15.11 -15.50
N VAL A 367 4.87 -14.32 -16.56
CA VAL A 367 4.26 -14.71 -17.84
C VAL A 367 4.96 -15.94 -18.43
N ASN A 368 6.30 -15.95 -18.45
CA ASN A 368 7.06 -17.09 -18.96
C ASN A 368 6.77 -18.37 -18.17
N SER A 369 6.74 -18.27 -16.84
CA SER A 369 6.54 -19.41 -15.94
C SER A 369 5.10 -19.93 -15.97
N ILE A 370 4.09 -19.05 -16.02
CA ILE A 370 2.68 -19.46 -16.20
C ILE A 370 2.52 -20.16 -17.55
N THR A 371 3.12 -19.62 -18.62
CA THR A 371 3.07 -20.25 -19.94
C THR A 371 3.68 -21.66 -19.89
N ALA A 372 4.84 -21.84 -19.24
CA ALA A 372 5.48 -23.15 -19.08
C ALA A 372 4.59 -24.15 -18.31
N VAL A 373 3.96 -23.69 -17.22
CA VAL A 373 3.06 -24.50 -16.38
C VAL A 373 1.79 -24.89 -17.14
N VAL A 374 1.12 -23.95 -17.80
CA VAL A 374 -0.06 -24.25 -18.62
C VAL A 374 0.26 -25.27 -19.71
N MET A 375 1.38 -25.09 -20.41
CA MET A 375 1.79 -26.01 -21.46
C MET A 375 2.19 -27.40 -20.96
N SER A 376 2.72 -27.51 -19.75
CA SER A 376 3.25 -28.79 -19.23
C SER A 376 2.24 -29.55 -18.38
N ASP A 377 1.37 -28.84 -17.65
CA ASP A 377 0.48 -29.41 -16.62
C ASP A 377 -0.98 -29.52 -17.06
N PHE A 378 -1.41 -28.72 -18.05
CA PHE A 378 -2.80 -28.66 -18.51
C PHE A 378 -3.00 -29.07 -19.96
N LEU A 379 -2.00 -28.89 -20.82
CA LEU A 379 -2.05 -29.38 -22.20
C LEU A 379 -1.49 -30.82 -22.30
N PRO A 380 -2.03 -31.67 -23.18
CA PRO A 380 -1.48 -33.01 -23.38
C PRO A 380 -0.02 -32.96 -23.88
N PRO A 381 0.82 -33.95 -23.58
CA PRO A 381 2.15 -34.10 -24.18
C PRO A 381 2.07 -34.27 -25.71
N ALA A 382 3.10 -33.81 -26.44
CA ALA A 382 3.13 -33.85 -27.91
C ALA A 382 3.01 -35.27 -28.47
N ASP A 383 3.50 -36.24 -27.70
CA ASP A 383 3.53 -37.65 -28.06
C ASP A 383 2.16 -38.32 -27.81
N GLU A 384 1.37 -37.80 -26.88
CA GLU A 384 0.01 -38.28 -26.57
C GLU A 384 -0.99 -37.78 -27.62
N GLU A 385 -0.90 -36.52 -28.06
CA GLU A 385 -1.65 -35.97 -29.21
C GLU A 385 -1.32 -36.73 -30.51
N ALA A 386 -0.07 -37.17 -30.68
CA ALA A 386 0.35 -37.99 -31.80
C ALA A 386 -0.31 -39.38 -31.76
N GLY A 387 -0.36 -39.99 -30.59
CA GLY A 387 -1.04 -41.28 -30.37
C GLY A 387 -2.55 -41.19 -30.59
N GLU A 388 -3.19 -40.11 -30.16
CA GLU A 388 -4.62 -39.85 -30.37
C GLU A 388 -4.96 -39.59 -31.83
N ALA A 389 -4.17 -38.78 -32.55
CA ALA A 389 -4.38 -38.53 -33.98
C ALA A 389 -4.26 -39.82 -34.81
N VAL A 390 -3.30 -40.69 -34.46
CA VAL A 390 -3.15 -42.02 -35.06
C VAL A 390 -4.35 -42.92 -34.74
N ARG A 391 -4.82 -42.92 -33.48
CA ARG A 391 -6.00 -43.68 -33.05
C ARG A 391 -7.31 -43.19 -33.67
N SER A 392 -7.40 -41.90 -34.01
CA SER A 392 -8.58 -41.29 -34.63
C SER A 392 -8.56 -41.29 -36.17
N GLY A 393 -7.62 -42.02 -36.80
CA GLY A 393 -7.54 -42.13 -38.26
C GLY A 393 -7.10 -40.87 -39.00
N LEU A 394 -6.66 -39.83 -38.27
CA LEU A 394 -6.05 -38.63 -38.85
C LEU A 394 -4.60 -38.98 -39.23
N LYS A 395 -4.17 -38.66 -40.46
CA LYS A 395 -2.76 -38.83 -40.82
C LYS A 395 -1.91 -37.99 -39.85
N PRO A 396 -1.06 -38.60 -38.99
CA PRO A 396 -0.12 -37.82 -38.21
C PRO A 396 0.70 -37.00 -39.19
N SER A 397 0.76 -35.67 -39.01
CA SER A 397 1.71 -34.87 -39.79
C SER A 397 3.10 -35.47 -39.56
N HIS A 398 3.72 -36.01 -40.61
CA HIS A 398 5.04 -36.66 -40.53
C HIS A 398 6.17 -35.68 -40.15
N ASP A 399 5.84 -34.39 -40.06
CA ASP A 399 6.78 -33.32 -39.78
C ASP A 399 6.77 -32.94 -38.28
N LEU A 400 7.66 -33.59 -37.52
CA LEU A 400 8.00 -33.24 -36.13
C LEU A 400 8.35 -31.74 -35.98
N GLY A 401 8.94 -31.13 -37.02
CA GLY A 401 9.29 -29.71 -37.05
C GLY A 401 8.05 -28.81 -37.07
N ALA A 402 7.05 -29.14 -37.90
CA ALA A 402 5.79 -28.39 -37.95
C ALA A 402 5.03 -28.42 -36.60
N ARG A 403 5.12 -29.54 -35.86
CA ARG A 403 4.50 -29.66 -34.52
C ARG A 403 5.22 -28.84 -33.47
N GLN A 404 6.55 -28.90 -33.43
CA GLN A 404 7.35 -28.05 -32.55
C GLN A 404 7.07 -26.57 -32.81
N GLN A 405 6.95 -26.19 -34.09
CA GLN A 405 6.62 -24.83 -34.49
C GLN A 405 5.21 -24.41 -34.05
N ARG A 406 4.21 -25.31 -34.15
CA ARG A 406 2.84 -25.04 -33.67
C ARG A 406 2.82 -24.82 -32.16
N ARG A 407 3.49 -25.67 -31.38
CA ARG A 407 3.59 -25.53 -29.92
C ARG A 407 4.32 -24.26 -29.52
N PHE A 408 5.38 -23.91 -30.24
CA PHE A 408 6.08 -22.64 -30.02
C PHE A 408 5.18 -21.43 -30.28
N ARG A 409 4.37 -21.45 -31.35
CA ARG A 409 3.36 -20.40 -31.60
C ARG A 409 2.29 -20.33 -30.50
N GLN A 410 1.81 -21.49 -30.03
CA GLN A 410 0.87 -21.57 -28.91
C GLN A 410 1.46 -20.96 -27.64
N ALA A 411 2.74 -21.25 -27.32
CA ALA A 411 3.43 -20.67 -26.18
C ALA A 411 3.43 -19.14 -26.23
N ARG A 412 3.77 -18.55 -27.38
CA ARG A 412 3.83 -17.10 -27.54
C ARG A 412 2.46 -16.43 -27.49
N LEU A 413 1.44 -17.05 -28.10
CA LEU A 413 0.07 -16.56 -28.02
C LEU A 413 -0.46 -16.60 -26.59
N LEU A 414 -0.16 -17.69 -25.87
CA LEU A 414 -0.54 -17.84 -24.47
C LEU A 414 0.17 -16.81 -23.58
N ALA A 415 1.48 -16.59 -23.79
CA ALA A 415 2.23 -15.56 -23.08
C ALA A 415 1.60 -14.17 -23.26
N PHE A 416 1.22 -13.82 -24.50
CA PHE A 416 0.52 -12.59 -24.80
C PHE A 416 -0.85 -12.51 -24.10
N ALA A 417 -1.65 -13.58 -24.16
CA ALA A 417 -2.96 -13.64 -23.52
C ALA A 417 -2.89 -13.51 -21.99
N ILE A 418 -1.91 -14.17 -21.35
CA ILE A 418 -1.65 -14.04 -19.91
C ILE A 418 -1.28 -12.59 -19.58
N GLY A 419 -0.39 -12.00 -20.36
CA GLY A 419 0.00 -10.60 -20.21
C GLY A 419 -1.20 -9.65 -20.31
N ALA A 420 -2.02 -9.80 -21.34
CA ALA A 420 -3.22 -8.98 -21.54
C ALA A 420 -4.22 -9.14 -20.38
N LEU A 421 -4.40 -10.35 -19.86
CA LEU A 421 -5.22 -10.61 -18.68
C LEU A 421 -4.69 -9.85 -17.45
N VAL A 422 -3.38 -9.93 -17.19
CA VAL A 422 -2.74 -9.24 -16.05
C VAL A 422 -2.99 -7.73 -16.10
N VAL A 423 -2.87 -7.12 -17.28
CA VAL A 423 -3.16 -5.69 -17.50
C VAL A 423 -4.64 -5.42 -17.23
N ALA A 424 -5.54 -6.21 -17.80
CA ALA A 424 -6.98 -6.06 -17.63
C ALA A 424 -7.46 -6.25 -16.19
N THR A 425 -6.77 -7.04 -15.36
CA THR A 425 -7.12 -7.26 -13.95
C THR A 425 -6.38 -6.34 -12.98
N SER A 426 -5.34 -5.62 -13.42
CA SER A 426 -4.55 -4.74 -12.54
C SER A 426 -5.36 -3.59 -11.95
N TRP A 427 -6.32 -3.01 -12.68
CA TRP A 427 -7.14 -1.93 -12.16
C TRP A 427 -8.03 -2.34 -10.97
N LEU A 428 -8.34 -3.63 -10.82
CA LEU A 428 -9.14 -4.15 -9.71
C LEU A 428 -8.42 -3.99 -8.35
N VAL A 429 -7.10 -3.81 -8.37
CA VAL A 429 -6.26 -3.66 -7.18
C VAL A 429 -6.57 -2.36 -6.44
N LYS A 430 -7.06 -1.31 -7.14
CA LYS A 430 -7.48 -0.04 -6.53
C LYS A 430 -8.53 -0.20 -5.43
N TYR A 431 -9.28 -1.30 -5.43
CA TYR A 431 -10.31 -1.59 -4.43
C TYR A 431 -9.81 -2.37 -3.21
N VAL A 432 -8.51 -2.68 -3.13
CA VAL A 432 -7.94 -3.37 -1.97
C VAL A 432 -7.43 -2.33 -0.95
N PRO A 433 -7.96 -2.32 0.29
CA PRO A 433 -7.55 -1.33 1.30
C PRO A 433 -6.21 -1.69 1.97
N GLY A 434 -5.37 -0.67 2.19
CA GLY A 434 -4.10 -0.76 2.93
C GLY A 434 -2.93 -0.08 2.20
N ASN A 435 -1.81 0.13 2.90
CA ASN A 435 -0.55 0.57 2.27
C ASN A 435 -0.01 -0.48 1.29
N ILE A 436 1.04 -0.15 0.51
CA ILE A 436 1.57 -1.03 -0.55
C ILE A 436 1.99 -2.39 0.03
N THR A 437 2.66 -2.39 1.18
CA THR A 437 3.16 -3.61 1.84
C THR A 437 2.01 -4.49 2.31
N ASP A 438 1.01 -3.92 2.98
CA ASP A 438 -0.14 -4.65 3.51
C ASP A 438 -1.01 -5.20 2.39
N THR A 439 -1.32 -4.37 1.39
CA THR A 439 -2.06 -4.79 0.20
C THR A 439 -1.35 -5.95 -0.49
N THR A 440 -0.02 -5.88 -0.63
CA THR A 440 0.79 -6.95 -1.22
C THR A 440 0.74 -8.25 -0.40
N MET A 441 0.90 -8.15 0.93
CA MET A 441 0.86 -9.32 1.81
C MET A 441 -0.50 -10.00 1.79
N LYS A 442 -1.60 -9.22 1.83
CA LYS A 442 -2.99 -9.70 1.82
C LYS A 442 -3.42 -10.30 0.50
N THR A 443 -2.95 -9.76 -0.63
CA THR A 443 -3.42 -10.18 -1.95
C THR A 443 -2.65 -11.37 -2.50
N VAL A 444 -1.36 -11.51 -2.17
CA VAL A 444 -0.50 -12.46 -2.89
C VAL A 444 0.03 -13.56 -1.99
N ASN A 445 0.53 -13.24 -0.79
CA ASN A 445 1.29 -14.24 -0.03
C ASN A 445 0.45 -15.34 0.64
N LEU A 446 -0.88 -15.31 0.45
CA LEU A 446 -1.82 -16.34 0.90
C LEU A 446 -1.50 -17.75 0.41
N LEU A 447 -0.98 -17.87 -0.83
CA LEU A 447 -0.81 -19.17 -1.50
C LEU A 447 0.64 -19.69 -1.46
N THR A 448 1.61 -18.83 -1.15
CA THR A 448 3.04 -19.17 -1.16
C THR A 448 3.36 -20.36 -0.24
N VAL A 449 2.92 -20.28 1.02
CA VAL A 449 3.17 -21.35 2.00
C VAL A 449 2.36 -22.62 1.69
N PRO A 450 1.05 -22.55 1.35
CA PRO A 450 0.30 -23.74 0.94
C PRO A 450 0.90 -24.49 -0.25
N ILE A 451 1.35 -23.79 -1.30
CA ILE A 451 1.99 -24.42 -2.46
C ILE A 451 3.26 -25.16 -2.02
N PHE A 452 4.13 -24.52 -1.24
CA PHE A 452 5.34 -25.17 -0.74
C PHE A 452 5.05 -26.41 0.10
N CYS A 453 3.99 -26.39 0.92
CA CYS A 453 3.61 -27.55 1.73
C CYS A 453 3.30 -28.78 0.87
N LEU A 454 2.71 -28.61 -0.33
CA LEU A 454 2.50 -29.72 -1.27
C LEU A 454 3.82 -30.41 -1.61
N PHE A 455 4.86 -29.62 -1.92
CA PHE A 455 6.21 -30.13 -2.17
C PHE A 455 6.82 -30.74 -0.92
N PHE A 456 6.68 -30.10 0.24
CA PHE A 456 7.22 -30.63 1.48
C PHE A 456 6.70 -32.05 1.77
N PHE A 457 5.40 -32.27 1.64
CA PHE A 457 4.80 -33.60 1.80
C PHE A 457 5.25 -34.59 0.72
N ALA A 458 5.30 -34.14 -0.53
CA ALA A 458 5.75 -34.98 -1.64
C ALA A 458 7.20 -35.46 -1.42
N LEU A 459 8.10 -34.56 -1.04
CA LEU A 459 9.53 -34.80 -1.00
C LEU A 459 10.03 -35.40 0.32
N PHE A 460 9.48 -34.99 1.47
CA PHE A 460 10.08 -35.31 2.78
C PHE A 460 9.19 -36.19 3.67
N VAL A 461 7.87 -36.16 3.53
CA VAL A 461 6.97 -36.89 4.46
C VAL A 461 6.65 -38.28 3.94
N LYS A 462 7.26 -39.32 4.50
CA LYS A 462 7.09 -40.72 4.03
C LYS A 462 5.64 -41.21 3.99
N ILE A 463 4.83 -40.81 4.97
CA ILE A 463 3.42 -41.24 5.10
C ILE A 463 2.45 -40.38 4.27
N ALA A 464 2.94 -39.45 3.45
CA ALA A 464 2.10 -38.51 2.73
C ALA A 464 1.11 -39.22 1.80
N LYS A 465 -0.17 -38.87 1.92
CA LYS A 465 -1.28 -39.34 1.07
C LYS A 465 -1.99 -38.15 0.45
N PRO A 466 -2.57 -38.27 -0.76
CA PRO A 466 -3.23 -37.14 -1.42
C PRO A 466 -4.30 -36.47 -0.55
N VAL A 467 -5.18 -37.25 0.10
CA VAL A 467 -6.27 -36.73 0.96
C VAL A 467 -5.72 -35.82 2.07
N GLY A 468 -4.68 -36.26 2.76
CA GLY A 468 -4.11 -35.49 3.87
C GLY A 468 -3.42 -34.22 3.40
N VAL A 469 -2.68 -34.29 2.29
CA VAL A 469 -2.02 -33.12 1.71
C VAL A 469 -3.04 -32.07 1.24
N TRP A 470 -4.15 -32.50 0.62
CA TRP A 470 -5.22 -31.60 0.23
C TRP A 470 -5.89 -30.92 1.43
N LEU A 471 -6.19 -31.66 2.49
CA LEU A 471 -6.80 -31.10 3.69
C LEU A 471 -5.85 -30.08 4.36
N GLY A 472 -4.56 -30.42 4.47
CA GLY A 472 -3.54 -29.49 4.97
C GLY A 472 -3.47 -28.22 4.13
N CYS A 473 -3.49 -28.35 2.80
CA CYS A 473 -3.50 -27.20 1.89
C CYS A 473 -4.72 -26.30 2.09
N VAL A 474 -5.93 -26.87 2.19
CA VAL A 474 -7.16 -26.10 2.41
C VAL A 474 -7.13 -25.38 3.76
N VAL A 475 -6.75 -26.08 4.84
CA VAL A 475 -6.64 -25.44 6.16
C VAL A 475 -5.56 -24.36 6.17
N GLY A 476 -4.43 -24.59 5.50
CA GLY A 476 -3.40 -23.59 5.33
C GLY A 476 -3.92 -22.32 4.66
N ILE A 477 -4.63 -22.46 3.54
CA ILE A 477 -5.25 -21.32 2.84
C ILE A 477 -6.25 -20.59 3.75
N ILE A 478 -7.09 -21.32 4.49
CA ILE A 478 -8.04 -20.72 5.43
C ILE A 478 -7.30 -19.92 6.51
N VAL A 479 -6.25 -20.46 7.12
CA VAL A 479 -5.46 -19.75 8.14
C VAL A 479 -4.76 -18.52 7.56
N ALA A 480 -4.20 -18.62 6.36
CA ALA A 480 -3.60 -17.48 5.67
C ALA A 480 -4.63 -16.36 5.46
N VAL A 481 -5.84 -16.71 5.03
CA VAL A 481 -6.94 -15.77 4.82
C VAL A 481 -7.43 -15.17 6.14
N LEU A 482 -7.63 -15.98 7.18
CA LEU A 482 -8.08 -15.51 8.50
C LEU A 482 -7.07 -14.57 9.17
N THR A 483 -5.77 -14.78 8.94
CA THR A 483 -4.72 -13.90 9.47
C THR A 483 -4.62 -12.61 8.66
N ALA A 484 -4.58 -12.70 7.34
CA ALA A 484 -4.45 -11.55 6.43
C ALA A 484 -5.65 -10.60 6.46
N TYR A 485 -6.87 -11.11 6.71
CA TYR A 485 -8.11 -10.35 6.71
C TYR A 485 -8.83 -10.41 8.07
N SER A 486 -8.06 -10.50 9.17
CA SER A 486 -8.62 -10.67 10.51
C SER A 486 -9.58 -9.54 10.92
N GLY A 487 -9.34 -8.31 10.49
CA GLY A 487 -10.18 -7.16 10.82
C GLY A 487 -11.57 -7.26 10.18
N PRO A 488 -11.67 -7.32 8.84
CA PRO A 488 -12.95 -7.50 8.15
C PRO A 488 -13.73 -8.76 8.56
N ILE A 489 -13.02 -9.86 8.85
CA ILE A 489 -13.63 -11.16 9.16
C ILE A 489 -14.16 -11.20 10.60
N PHE A 490 -13.35 -10.77 11.57
CA PHE A 490 -13.73 -10.86 12.99
C PHE A 490 -14.46 -9.62 13.50
N GLY A 491 -14.62 -8.58 12.67
CA GLY A 491 -15.35 -7.35 13.02
C GLY A 491 -14.56 -6.39 13.92
N TYR A 492 -13.27 -6.66 14.13
CA TYR A 492 -12.36 -5.83 14.91
C TYR A 492 -11.50 -5.02 13.94
N LEU A 493 -11.97 -3.86 13.48
CA LEU A 493 -11.05 -2.86 12.95
C LEU A 493 -10.50 -2.11 14.16
N VAL A 494 -9.28 -2.42 14.59
CA VAL A 494 -8.68 -1.70 15.70
C VAL A 494 -8.11 -0.40 15.16
N VAL A 495 -8.69 0.72 15.59
CA VAL A 495 -8.11 2.06 15.38
C VAL A 495 -6.96 2.19 16.38
N LEU A 496 -5.76 1.78 15.99
CA LEU A 496 -4.56 1.95 16.80
C LEU A 496 -3.78 3.17 16.31
N ASP A 497 -3.77 4.22 17.13
CA ASP A 497 -2.66 5.10 17.57
C ASP A 497 -1.39 5.32 16.74
N SER A 498 -1.38 5.04 15.44
CA SER A 498 -0.34 5.51 14.53
C SER A 498 -1.03 6.25 13.40
N ALA A 499 -0.77 7.55 13.29
CA ALA A 499 -1.31 8.43 12.26
C ALA A 499 -1.03 7.92 10.82
N SER A 500 -0.16 6.93 10.65
CA SER A 500 0.21 6.31 9.37
C SER A 500 -0.77 5.26 8.82
N ASP A 501 -1.63 4.65 9.64
CA ASP A 501 -2.56 3.60 9.18
C ASP A 501 -3.81 3.59 10.08
N PRO A 502 -4.92 4.23 9.67
CA PRO A 502 -6.09 4.38 10.53
C PRO A 502 -6.86 3.07 10.77
N ILE A 503 -6.53 1.99 10.04
CA ILE A 503 -7.22 0.69 10.12
C ILE A 503 -6.18 -0.43 9.97
N ARG A 504 -5.87 -1.13 11.07
CA ARG A 504 -5.04 -2.34 11.03
C ARG A 504 -5.84 -3.59 11.34
N ASP A 505 -5.48 -4.67 10.67
CA ASP A 505 -5.94 -6.01 11.03
C ASP A 505 -5.43 -6.36 12.45
N PRO A 506 -6.28 -6.91 13.34
CA PRO A 506 -5.91 -7.30 14.71
C PRO A 506 -4.73 -8.28 14.77
N VAL A 507 -4.53 -9.05 13.69
CA VAL A 507 -3.41 -9.97 13.55
C VAL A 507 -2.41 -9.39 12.56
N SER A 508 -1.20 -9.12 13.04
CA SER A 508 -0.09 -8.63 12.23
C SER A 508 0.29 -9.61 11.12
N MET A 509 0.72 -9.05 9.99
CA MET A 509 1.24 -9.77 8.83
C MET A 509 2.41 -10.70 9.17
N ILE A 510 3.18 -10.45 10.24
CA ILE A 510 4.30 -11.33 10.63
C ILE A 510 3.83 -12.70 11.14
N TRP A 511 2.55 -12.88 11.44
CA TRP A 511 2.00 -14.17 11.86
C TRP A 511 1.50 -15.03 10.69
N MET A 512 1.25 -14.42 9.52
CA MET A 512 0.63 -15.09 8.39
C MET A 512 1.44 -16.31 7.93
N SER A 513 2.74 -16.15 7.66
CA SER A 513 3.57 -17.26 7.16
C SER A 513 3.79 -18.37 8.22
N PRO A 514 4.20 -18.06 9.46
CA PRO A 514 4.38 -19.07 10.51
C PRO A 514 3.10 -19.82 10.86
N ALA A 515 1.97 -19.12 11.04
CA ALA A 515 0.70 -19.73 11.40
C ALA A 515 0.18 -20.64 10.28
N THR A 516 0.26 -20.18 9.03
CA THR A 516 -0.13 -20.97 7.85
C THR A 516 0.72 -22.23 7.72
N LEU A 517 2.05 -22.11 7.88
CA LEU A 517 2.96 -23.25 7.79
C LEU A 517 2.65 -24.29 8.87
N ALA A 518 2.51 -23.84 10.12
CA ALA A 518 2.22 -24.72 11.25
C ALA A 518 0.89 -25.45 11.08
N ALA A 519 -0.18 -24.73 10.74
CA ALA A 519 -1.51 -25.32 10.56
C ALA A 519 -1.56 -26.30 9.39
N ASN A 520 -0.99 -25.94 8.25
CA ASN A 520 -0.96 -26.78 7.05
C ASN A 520 -0.20 -28.09 7.31
N LEU A 521 1.01 -28.00 7.86
CA LEU A 521 1.83 -29.17 8.16
C LEU A 521 1.19 -30.06 9.23
N LEU A 522 0.67 -29.48 10.31
CA LEU A 522 0.03 -30.24 11.39
C LEU A 522 -1.21 -31.00 10.89
N VAL A 523 -2.15 -30.30 10.26
CA VAL A 523 -3.38 -30.93 9.75
C VAL A 523 -3.06 -31.92 8.65
N GLY A 524 -2.17 -31.56 7.73
CA GLY A 524 -1.77 -32.46 6.65
C GLY A 524 -1.13 -33.75 7.17
N TRP A 525 -0.27 -33.64 8.19
CA TRP A 525 0.37 -34.80 8.81
C TRP A 525 -0.62 -35.68 9.57
N LEU A 526 -1.49 -35.08 10.40
CA LEU A 526 -2.53 -35.80 11.14
C LEU A 526 -3.47 -36.53 10.17
N ALA A 527 -3.91 -35.86 9.11
CA ALA A 527 -4.78 -36.43 8.10
C ALA A 527 -4.10 -37.58 7.35
N CYS A 528 -2.83 -37.45 6.97
CA CYS A 528 -2.07 -38.55 6.36
C CYS A 528 -1.97 -39.76 7.30
N ARG A 529 -1.81 -39.52 8.61
CA ARG A 529 -1.65 -40.55 9.64
C ARG A 529 -2.94 -41.32 9.91
N PHE A 530 -4.07 -40.64 9.99
CA PHE A 530 -5.33 -41.20 10.50
C PHE A 530 -6.40 -41.46 9.44
N LEU A 531 -6.39 -40.74 8.30
CA LEU A 531 -7.37 -40.96 7.26
C LEU A 531 -6.97 -42.13 6.33
N PRO A 532 -7.96 -42.95 5.91
CA PRO A 532 -7.73 -44.02 4.95
C PRO A 532 -7.41 -43.44 3.56
N ASP A 533 -6.56 -44.13 2.81
CA ASP A 533 -6.31 -43.79 1.41
C ASP A 533 -7.50 -44.28 0.58
N ARG A 534 -8.34 -43.36 0.10
CA ARG A 534 -9.49 -43.70 -0.74
C ARG A 534 -9.16 -43.35 -2.19
N GLU A 535 -8.87 -44.35 -3.02
CA GLU A 535 -8.61 -44.16 -4.47
C GLU A 535 -9.74 -43.38 -5.17
N THR A 536 -10.99 -43.56 -4.74
CA THR A 536 -12.16 -42.82 -5.26
C THR A 536 -12.13 -41.34 -4.92
N PHE A 537 -11.56 -40.96 -3.78
CA PHE A 537 -11.37 -39.55 -3.42
C PHE A 537 -10.25 -38.94 -4.29
N ALA A 538 -9.13 -39.65 -4.43
CA ALA A 538 -7.99 -39.21 -5.22
C ALA A 538 -8.34 -38.89 -6.69
N GLY A 539 -9.19 -39.72 -7.31
CA GLY A 539 -9.68 -39.49 -8.68
C GLY A 539 -10.63 -38.30 -8.84
N ARG A 540 -11.31 -37.87 -7.77
CA ARG A 540 -12.27 -36.74 -7.79
C ARG A 540 -11.67 -35.43 -7.29
N MET A 541 -10.46 -35.42 -6.72
CA MET A 541 -9.91 -34.22 -6.06
C MET A 541 -9.89 -32.98 -6.96
N TRP A 542 -9.59 -33.17 -8.25
CA TRP A 542 -9.58 -32.07 -9.22
C TRP A 542 -10.93 -31.33 -9.32
N SER A 543 -12.05 -32.02 -9.10
CA SER A 543 -13.38 -31.40 -9.11
C SER A 543 -13.60 -30.40 -7.95
N TYR A 544 -12.78 -30.49 -6.89
CA TYR A 544 -12.81 -29.56 -5.75
C TYR A 544 -11.87 -28.36 -5.92
N THR A 545 -10.95 -28.36 -6.90
CA THR A 545 -10.06 -27.22 -7.15
C THR A 545 -10.81 -25.90 -7.31
N PRO A 546 -11.92 -25.81 -8.08
CA PRO A 546 -12.69 -24.58 -8.18
C PRO A 546 -13.23 -24.10 -6.83
N ALA A 547 -13.62 -25.02 -5.93
CA ALA A 547 -14.07 -24.66 -4.58
C ALA A 547 -12.93 -24.14 -3.71
N VAL A 548 -11.73 -24.73 -3.81
CA VAL A 548 -10.53 -24.24 -3.12
C VAL A 548 -10.16 -22.84 -3.62
N LEU A 549 -10.18 -22.62 -4.93
CA LEU A 549 -9.94 -21.31 -5.53
C LEU A 549 -11.06 -20.31 -5.19
N ALA A 550 -12.31 -20.78 -5.08
CA ALA A 550 -13.44 -19.96 -4.66
C ALA A 550 -13.28 -19.49 -3.21
N VAL A 551 -12.69 -20.27 -2.30
CA VAL A 551 -12.41 -19.77 -0.93
C VAL A 551 -11.45 -18.58 -0.97
N VAL A 552 -10.41 -18.65 -1.80
CA VAL A 552 -9.45 -17.54 -2.01
C VAL A 552 -10.18 -16.31 -2.58
N PHE A 553 -11.03 -16.53 -3.58
CA PHE A 553 -11.69 -15.45 -4.33
C PHE A 553 -12.87 -14.83 -3.59
N VAL A 554 -13.71 -15.63 -2.92
CA VAL A 554 -14.91 -15.21 -2.18
C VAL A 554 -14.53 -14.47 -0.91
N VAL A 555 -13.53 -14.91 -0.16
CA VAL A 555 -13.10 -14.17 1.03
C VAL A 555 -12.35 -12.90 0.64
N GLY A 556 -11.56 -12.93 -0.44
CA GLY A 556 -11.01 -11.72 -1.06
C GLY A 556 -12.11 -10.72 -1.42
N LEU A 557 -13.07 -11.09 -2.27
CA LEU A 557 -14.17 -10.21 -2.68
C LEU A 557 -15.07 -9.75 -1.53
N ALA A 558 -15.43 -10.63 -0.60
CA ALA A 558 -16.31 -10.31 0.53
C ALA A 558 -15.67 -9.33 1.53
N THR A 559 -14.34 -9.21 1.51
CA THR A 559 -13.58 -8.24 2.32
C THR A 559 -13.19 -7.00 1.51
N TRP A 560 -12.96 -7.12 0.19
CA TRP A 560 -12.76 -6.00 -0.74
C TRP A 560 -14.00 -5.11 -0.87
N TRP A 561 -15.19 -5.66 -0.67
CA TRP A 561 -16.46 -4.95 -0.86
C TRP A 561 -17.10 -4.45 0.43
N ARG A 562 -16.35 -4.36 1.54
CA ARG A 562 -16.85 -3.66 2.73
C ARG A 562 -16.42 -2.19 2.64
N PRO A 563 -17.28 -1.27 2.13
CA PRO A 563 -17.04 0.15 2.39
C PRO A 563 -16.90 0.34 3.90
N ALA A 564 -16.17 1.39 4.31
CA ALA A 564 -16.13 1.77 5.71
C ALA A 564 -17.56 1.72 6.28
N PRO A 565 -17.74 1.15 7.48
CA PRO A 565 -19.09 1.02 8.01
C PRO A 565 -19.68 2.43 8.10
N ARG A 566 -20.80 2.62 7.40
CA ARG A 566 -21.50 3.89 7.24
C ARG A 566 -22.94 3.71 7.66
N ILE A 567 -23.55 4.76 8.16
CA ILE A 567 -24.98 4.71 8.43
C ILE A 567 -25.77 4.79 7.12
N GLN A 568 -26.87 4.06 7.05
CA GLN A 568 -27.84 4.23 5.97
C GLN A 568 -28.91 5.20 6.43
N LEU A 569 -28.89 6.42 5.88
CA LEU A 569 -30.00 7.35 6.03
C LEU A 569 -31.10 6.97 5.06
N THR A 570 -32.33 6.89 5.55
CA THR A 570 -33.51 6.87 4.67
C THR A 570 -33.59 8.18 3.90
N GLU A 571 -34.25 8.16 2.74
CA GLU A 571 -34.49 9.36 1.94
C GLU A 571 -35.15 10.46 2.79
N ALA A 572 -36.20 10.12 3.54
CA ALA A 572 -36.88 11.03 4.46
C ALA A 572 -35.94 11.65 5.53
N ASN A 573 -35.02 10.86 6.10
CA ASN A 573 -34.08 11.39 7.10
C ASN A 573 -33.00 12.27 6.45
N ARG A 574 -32.58 11.93 5.22
CA ARG A 574 -31.64 12.76 4.45
C ARG A 574 -32.27 14.09 4.08
N ASP A 575 -33.51 14.09 3.61
CA ASP A 575 -34.26 15.30 3.28
C ASP A 575 -34.46 16.16 4.53
N LYS A 576 -34.84 15.55 5.65
CA LYS A 576 -34.94 16.25 6.95
C LYS A 576 -33.60 16.91 7.35
N CYS A 577 -32.48 16.23 7.15
CA CYS A 577 -31.15 16.83 7.40
C CYS A 577 -30.94 18.06 6.50
N LEU A 578 -31.24 17.96 5.21
CA LEU A 578 -31.08 19.08 4.27
C LEU A 578 -32.04 20.23 4.58
N GLU A 579 -33.28 19.96 4.98
CA GLU A 579 -34.25 20.97 5.40
C GLU A 579 -33.78 21.75 6.63
N VAL A 580 -33.29 21.04 7.67
CA VAL A 580 -32.72 21.67 8.86
C VAL A 580 -31.55 22.58 8.50
N LEU A 581 -30.68 22.14 7.60
CA LEU A 581 -29.53 22.92 7.17
C LEU A 581 -29.94 24.11 6.30
N ARG A 582 -30.91 23.98 5.39
CA ARG A 582 -31.43 25.12 4.61
C ARG A 582 -32.08 26.17 5.51
N ALA A 583 -32.85 25.74 6.50
CA ALA A 583 -33.43 26.63 7.51
C ALA A 583 -32.34 27.34 8.33
N GLY A 584 -31.28 26.62 8.72
CA GLY A 584 -30.12 27.19 9.39
C GLY A 584 -29.39 28.24 8.54
N LEU A 585 -29.13 27.93 7.26
CA LEU A 585 -28.47 28.83 6.32
C LEU A 585 -29.28 30.14 6.13
N ALA A 586 -30.61 30.03 6.11
CA ALA A 586 -31.52 31.15 5.98
C ALA A 586 -31.82 31.90 7.29
N SER A 587 -31.29 31.45 8.44
CA SER A 587 -31.53 32.10 9.73
C SER A 587 -30.78 33.43 9.86
N ASP A 588 -31.32 34.32 10.71
CA ASP A 588 -30.68 35.60 11.05
C ASP A 588 -29.47 35.43 11.97
N GLU A 589 -29.26 34.23 12.54
CA GLU A 589 -28.11 33.92 13.40
C GLU A 589 -26.86 33.61 12.57
N PHE A 590 -25.83 34.44 12.71
CA PHE A 590 -24.63 34.36 11.87
C PHE A 590 -23.91 33.00 11.95
N TRP A 591 -23.59 32.51 13.15
CA TRP A 591 -22.80 31.28 13.32
C TRP A 591 -23.57 30.00 12.97
N PRO A 592 -24.84 29.82 13.39
CA PRO A 592 -25.69 28.75 12.89
C PRO A 592 -25.79 28.75 11.35
N SER A 593 -25.92 29.92 10.72
CA SER A 593 -25.91 30.03 9.25
C SER A 593 -24.61 29.50 8.62
N MET A 594 -23.44 29.82 9.19
CA MET A 594 -22.15 29.27 8.73
C MET A 594 -22.02 27.75 8.99
N HIS A 595 -22.48 27.25 10.14
CA HIS A 595 -22.46 25.81 10.45
C HIS A 595 -23.39 25.03 9.51
N ALA A 596 -24.51 25.63 9.13
CA ALA A 596 -25.44 25.05 8.18
C ALA A 596 -24.86 24.99 6.76
N ALA A 597 -24.13 26.02 6.34
CA ALA A 597 -23.36 26.02 5.10
C ALA A 597 -22.33 24.88 5.06
N GLU A 598 -21.60 24.66 6.16
CA GLU A 598 -20.68 23.52 6.28
C GLU A 598 -21.43 22.19 6.06
N GLY A 599 -22.58 22.01 6.71
CA GLY A 599 -23.41 20.81 6.59
C GLY A 599 -23.96 20.59 5.17
N LEU A 600 -24.40 21.64 4.48
CA LEU A 600 -24.89 21.57 3.10
C LEU A 600 -23.79 21.14 2.13
N THR A 601 -22.59 21.71 2.27
CA THR A 601 -21.41 21.30 1.50
C THR A 601 -21.07 19.83 1.74
N VAL A 602 -21.10 19.36 2.99
CA VAL A 602 -20.94 17.92 3.32
C VAL A 602 -22.03 17.07 2.65
N GLY A 603 -23.26 17.58 2.58
CA GLY A 603 -24.40 16.98 1.89
C GLY A 603 -24.36 17.01 0.36
N GLY A 604 -23.33 17.63 -0.23
CA GLY A 604 -23.16 17.76 -1.68
C GLY A 604 -23.90 18.95 -2.30
N GLN A 605 -24.30 19.94 -1.50
CA GLN A 605 -25.01 21.14 -1.94
C GLN A 605 -24.08 22.38 -1.97
N GLY A 606 -22.83 22.20 -2.40
CA GLY A 606 -21.84 23.30 -2.41
C GLY A 606 -22.25 24.47 -3.29
N ASP A 607 -22.91 24.21 -4.43
CA ASP A 607 -23.37 25.26 -5.34
C ASP A 607 -24.42 26.18 -4.68
N GLU A 608 -25.36 25.60 -3.93
CA GLU A 608 -26.38 26.33 -3.15
C GLU A 608 -25.72 27.21 -2.07
N VAL A 609 -24.66 26.71 -1.43
CA VAL A 609 -23.88 27.46 -0.44
C VAL A 609 -23.18 28.65 -1.10
N ARG A 610 -22.55 28.46 -2.26
CA ARG A 610 -21.86 29.56 -2.97
C ARG A 610 -22.83 30.66 -3.39
N GLU A 611 -23.96 30.29 -4.00
CA GLU A 611 -24.99 31.25 -4.41
C GLU A 611 -25.49 32.11 -3.24
N LYS A 612 -25.67 31.50 -2.06
CA LYS A 612 -26.21 32.19 -0.89
C LYS A 612 -25.18 33.02 -0.13
N LEU A 613 -23.93 32.56 -0.06
CA LEU A 613 -22.89 33.20 0.77
C LEU A 613 -22.04 34.21 0.02
N GLU A 614 -21.86 34.08 -1.29
CA GLU A 614 -21.00 35.01 -2.05
C GLU A 614 -21.45 36.48 -1.92
N PRO A 615 -22.74 36.85 -2.01
CA PRO A 615 -23.19 38.23 -1.82
C PRO A 615 -22.90 38.78 -0.42
N ARG A 616 -22.74 37.92 0.60
CA ARG A 616 -22.51 38.35 1.98
C ARG A 616 -21.11 38.91 2.21
N LEU A 617 -20.15 38.64 1.33
CA LEU A 617 -18.81 39.26 1.42
C LEU A 617 -18.84 40.77 1.18
N GLU A 618 -19.89 41.29 0.53
CA GLU A 618 -20.11 42.72 0.29
C GLU A 618 -20.82 43.42 1.48
N GLU A 619 -21.34 42.65 2.44
CA GLU A 619 -21.94 43.19 3.65
C GLU A 619 -20.85 43.78 4.59
N PRO A 620 -21.22 44.73 5.48
CA PRO A 620 -20.31 45.25 6.49
C PRO A 620 -20.05 44.19 7.57
N LEU A 621 -19.13 43.27 7.29
CA LEU A 621 -18.68 42.20 8.18
C LEU A 621 -17.41 42.59 8.95
N ASP A 622 -17.36 42.23 10.23
CA ASP A 622 -16.10 42.21 10.99
C ASP A 622 -15.17 41.08 10.49
N ASP A 623 -13.92 41.09 10.92
CA ASP A 623 -12.92 40.10 10.48
C ASP A 623 -13.32 38.66 10.82
N GLN A 624 -13.98 38.45 11.97
CA GLN A 624 -14.44 37.13 12.42
C GLN A 624 -15.51 36.58 11.46
N GLN A 625 -16.50 37.42 11.15
CA GLN A 625 -17.59 37.12 10.24
C GLN A 625 -17.08 36.93 8.80
N ARG A 626 -16.17 37.80 8.35
CA ARG A 626 -15.53 37.69 7.03
C ARG A 626 -14.75 36.39 6.88
N CYS A 627 -14.00 35.98 7.91
CA CYS A 627 -13.36 34.66 7.97
C CYS A 627 -14.37 33.50 7.94
N GLY A 628 -15.53 33.66 8.55
CA GLY A 628 -16.62 32.68 8.53
C GLY A 628 -17.16 32.44 7.12
N VAL A 629 -17.53 33.52 6.42
CA VAL A 629 -18.08 33.46 5.05
C VAL A 629 -17.04 32.91 4.07
N ALA A 630 -15.81 33.45 4.10
CA ALA A 630 -14.75 33.00 3.20
C ALA A 630 -14.42 31.51 3.40
N ARG A 631 -14.37 31.03 4.65
CA ARG A 631 -14.12 29.62 4.95
C ARG A 631 -15.16 28.68 4.33
N GLU A 632 -16.44 29.01 4.44
CA GLU A 632 -17.50 28.14 3.91
C GLU A 632 -17.58 28.20 2.38
N LEU A 633 -17.24 29.33 1.75
CA LEU A 633 -17.08 29.42 0.30
C LEU A 633 -15.92 28.55 -0.21
N VAL A 634 -14.76 28.60 0.45
CA VAL A 634 -13.61 27.73 0.12
C VAL A 634 -13.99 26.25 0.29
N ARG A 635 -14.67 25.87 1.37
CA ARG A 635 -15.18 24.50 1.57
C ARG A 635 -16.14 24.07 0.46
N ALA A 636 -16.95 25.00 -0.04
CA ALA A 636 -17.87 24.77 -1.14
C ALA A 636 -17.17 24.71 -2.51
N GLY A 637 -15.84 24.82 -2.59
CA GLY A 637 -15.04 24.66 -3.81
C GLY A 637 -14.59 25.97 -4.46
N ASP A 638 -14.79 27.11 -3.80
CA ASP A 638 -14.35 28.43 -4.28
C ASP A 638 -13.01 28.83 -3.65
N GLU A 639 -11.92 28.25 -4.17
CA GLU A 639 -10.57 28.51 -3.67
C GLU A 639 -10.11 29.97 -3.87
N GLU A 640 -10.77 30.75 -4.74
CA GLU A 640 -10.44 32.16 -4.98
C GLU A 640 -10.67 33.03 -3.74
N LYS A 641 -11.46 32.57 -2.77
CA LYS A 641 -11.71 33.28 -1.50
C LYS A 641 -10.66 33.00 -0.43
N LEU A 642 -9.74 32.07 -0.68
CA LEU A 642 -8.67 31.71 0.25
C LEU A 642 -7.73 32.89 0.62
N PRO A 643 -7.32 33.78 -0.30
CA PRO A 643 -6.51 34.94 0.02
C PRO A 643 -7.12 35.87 1.08
N ILE A 644 -8.45 35.90 1.22
CA ILE A 644 -9.13 36.68 2.27
C ILE A 644 -8.67 36.22 3.65
N LEU A 645 -8.53 34.91 3.87
CA LEU A 645 -8.10 34.35 5.15
C LEU A 645 -6.64 34.69 5.43
N PHE A 646 -5.76 34.62 4.44
CA PHE A 646 -4.34 34.96 4.62
C PHE A 646 -4.15 36.46 4.88
N ASN A 647 -4.86 37.33 4.16
CA ASN A 647 -4.80 38.78 4.39
C ASN A 647 -5.23 39.16 5.81
N ILE A 648 -6.26 38.52 6.37
CA ILE A 648 -6.69 38.77 7.75
C ILE A 648 -5.66 38.22 8.75
N LEU A 649 -5.05 37.05 8.48
CA LEU A 649 -4.00 36.48 9.34
C LEU A 649 -2.76 37.39 9.44
N GLU A 650 -2.42 38.05 8.34
CA GLU A 650 -1.29 38.98 8.23
C GLU A 650 -1.62 40.40 8.73
N GLY A 651 -2.89 40.67 9.04
CA GLY A 651 -3.35 41.94 9.59
C GLY A 651 -2.83 42.23 11.01
N GLU A 652 -3.27 43.36 11.57
CA GLU A 652 -2.85 43.83 12.89
C GLU A 652 -3.80 43.39 14.02
N GLU A 653 -5.06 43.07 13.71
CA GLU A 653 -6.08 42.78 14.72
C GLU A 653 -6.04 41.33 15.21
N ASP A 654 -5.53 41.11 16.42
CA ASP A 654 -5.33 39.77 17.00
C ASP A 654 -6.58 38.88 16.98
N PHE A 655 -7.76 39.46 17.20
CA PHE A 655 -9.01 38.70 17.19
C PHE A 655 -9.36 38.16 15.80
N GLY A 656 -9.21 38.97 14.75
CA GLY A 656 -9.38 38.54 13.35
C GLY A 656 -8.35 37.48 12.96
N ARG A 657 -7.09 37.68 13.37
CA ARG A 657 -5.98 36.76 13.07
C ARG A 657 -6.16 35.36 13.65
N VAL A 658 -6.71 35.25 14.88
CA VAL A 658 -7.05 33.94 15.47
C VAL A 658 -8.08 33.20 14.62
N HIS A 659 -9.13 33.89 14.17
CA HIS A 659 -10.20 33.28 13.37
C HIS A 659 -9.77 32.97 11.94
N ALA A 660 -8.88 33.76 11.37
CA ALA A 660 -8.22 33.44 10.11
C ALA A 660 -7.43 32.14 10.22
N ALA A 661 -6.58 32.00 11.25
CA ALA A 661 -5.85 30.76 11.51
C ALA A 661 -6.79 29.56 11.76
N GLU A 662 -7.90 29.75 12.48
CA GLU A 662 -8.89 28.69 12.72
C GLU A 662 -9.58 28.28 11.42
N SER A 663 -9.92 29.26 10.58
CA SER A 663 -10.52 29.00 9.28
C SER A 663 -9.56 28.24 8.37
N LEU A 664 -8.28 28.62 8.33
CA LEU A 664 -7.23 27.91 7.60
C LEU A 664 -7.05 26.47 8.11
N PHE A 665 -7.12 26.25 9.43
CA PHE A 665 -7.18 24.90 9.99
C PHE A 665 -8.39 24.10 9.47
N LYS A 666 -9.55 24.73 9.33
CA LYS A 666 -10.81 24.08 8.93
C LYS A 666 -10.93 23.81 7.42
N VAL A 667 -10.31 24.62 6.55
CA VAL A 667 -10.33 24.44 5.09
C VAL A 667 -9.15 23.62 4.54
N HIS A 668 -8.03 23.55 5.28
CA HIS A 668 -6.81 22.84 4.86
C HIS A 668 -6.30 23.25 3.46
N PRO A 669 -5.88 24.52 3.29
CA PRO A 669 -5.49 25.02 1.99
C PRO A 669 -4.10 24.54 1.57
N THR A 670 -3.91 24.39 0.26
CA THR A 670 -2.69 23.96 -0.44
C THR A 670 -1.69 25.10 -0.71
N GLY A 671 -1.82 26.25 -0.02
CA GLY A 671 -1.26 27.53 -0.49
C GLY A 671 -0.11 28.17 0.31
N ASP A 672 -0.22 28.39 1.63
CA ASP A 672 0.65 29.39 2.29
C ASP A 672 1.12 29.01 3.72
N ALA A 673 2.11 28.12 3.80
CA ALA A 673 2.81 27.82 5.05
C ALA A 673 3.59 29.01 5.67
N PRO A 674 4.16 29.98 4.89
CA PRO A 674 4.89 31.12 5.44
C PRO A 674 4.09 32.01 6.39
N ALA A 675 2.87 32.41 6.03
CA ALA A 675 2.01 33.27 6.87
C ALA A 675 1.66 32.57 8.20
N LEU A 676 1.33 31.28 8.15
CA LEU A 676 1.07 30.46 9.35
C LEU A 676 2.32 30.30 10.22
N ARG A 677 3.49 30.08 9.62
CA ARG A 677 4.77 30.01 10.35
C ARG A 677 5.13 31.35 10.99
N ALA A 678 4.85 32.47 10.31
CA ALA A 678 5.03 33.81 10.87
C ALA A 678 4.10 34.05 12.06
N ALA A 679 2.84 33.60 11.98
CA ALA A 679 1.85 33.66 13.04
C ALA A 679 2.18 32.75 14.24
N MET A 680 2.98 31.69 14.05
CA MET A 680 3.42 30.78 15.13
C MET A 680 4.64 31.29 15.93
N LYS A 681 5.35 32.31 15.44
CA LYS A 681 6.57 32.83 16.08
C LYS A 681 6.32 33.25 17.54
N PRO A 682 7.30 33.06 18.46
CA PRO A 682 7.15 33.42 19.88
C PRO A 682 6.79 34.88 20.17
N THR A 683 7.03 35.79 19.22
CA THR A 683 6.70 37.21 19.31
C THR A 683 5.22 37.52 19.10
N GLN A 684 4.44 36.55 18.64
CA GLN A 684 3.01 36.71 18.36
C GLN A 684 2.16 36.41 19.60
N PRO A 685 0.92 36.94 19.67
CA PRO A 685 -0.01 36.61 20.74
C PRO A 685 -0.26 35.11 20.84
N ASP A 686 -0.34 34.61 22.07
CA ASP A 686 -0.43 33.19 22.37
C ASP A 686 -1.65 32.49 21.72
N ALA A 687 -2.80 33.17 21.66
CA ALA A 687 -3.99 32.66 20.97
C ALA A 687 -3.78 32.50 19.45
N VAL A 688 -3.14 33.48 18.80
CA VAL A 688 -2.80 33.43 17.37
C VAL A 688 -1.82 32.29 17.11
N ARG A 689 -0.80 32.17 17.97
CA ARG A 689 0.21 31.10 17.87
C ARG A 689 -0.41 29.71 17.99
N ARG A 690 -1.31 29.49 18.97
CA ARG A 690 -2.01 28.20 19.15
C ARG A 690 -2.80 27.81 17.92
N MET A 691 -3.56 28.74 17.35
CA MET A 691 -4.41 28.41 16.21
C MET A 691 -3.60 28.25 14.91
N ALA A 692 -2.56 29.06 14.72
CA ALA A 692 -1.62 28.88 13.63
C ALA A 692 -0.87 27.54 13.73
N ALA A 693 -0.46 27.16 14.94
CA ALA A 693 0.07 25.84 15.23
C ALA A 693 -0.97 24.74 14.93
N GLY A 694 -2.26 24.97 15.19
CA GLY A 694 -3.32 24.05 14.78
C GLY A 694 -3.35 23.82 13.28
N ALA A 695 -3.39 24.88 12.48
CA ALA A 695 -3.38 24.79 11.03
C ALA A 695 -2.12 24.06 10.51
N LEU A 696 -0.95 24.36 11.07
CA LEU A 696 0.31 23.69 10.74
C LEU A 696 0.34 22.22 11.21
N ALA A 697 -0.23 21.91 12.37
CA ALA A 697 -0.34 20.55 12.89
C ALA A 697 -1.27 19.68 12.03
N ARG A 698 -2.28 20.27 11.39
CA ARG A 698 -3.11 19.59 10.39
C ARG A 698 -2.33 19.24 9.12
N ALA A 699 -1.26 19.97 8.84
CA ALA A 699 -0.23 19.62 7.84
C ALA A 699 0.95 18.82 8.45
N HIS A 700 0.79 18.28 9.67
CA HIS A 700 1.77 17.46 10.38
C HIS A 700 3.11 18.13 10.70
N ASP A 701 3.13 19.45 10.89
CA ASP A 701 4.34 20.14 11.34
C ASP A 701 4.75 19.67 12.77
N PRO A 702 5.94 19.07 12.95
CA PRO A 702 6.35 18.51 14.24
C PRO A 702 6.53 19.57 15.34
N ALA A 703 6.98 20.77 14.98
CA ALA A 703 7.16 21.86 15.92
C ALA A 703 5.81 22.40 16.42
N ALA A 704 4.83 22.47 15.52
CA ALA A 704 3.46 22.82 15.87
C ALA A 704 2.81 21.76 16.80
N LEU A 705 2.98 20.47 16.51
CA LEU A 705 2.51 19.39 17.39
C LEU A 705 3.19 19.38 18.76
N ALA A 706 4.51 19.64 18.79
CA ALA A 706 5.25 19.78 20.05
C ALA A 706 4.73 20.96 20.87
N TYR A 707 4.54 22.13 20.23
CA TYR A 707 3.98 23.31 20.89
C TYR A 707 2.57 23.06 21.45
N LEU A 708 1.69 22.39 20.70
CA LEU A 708 0.35 22.05 21.18
C LEU A 708 0.39 21.09 22.39
N ARG A 709 1.34 20.16 22.42
CA ARG A 709 1.57 19.28 23.58
C ARG A 709 2.12 20.06 24.78
N GLU A 710 2.92 21.09 24.57
CA GLU A 710 3.34 22.01 25.64
C GLU A 710 2.15 22.83 26.16
N CYS A 711 1.27 23.32 25.28
CA CYS A 711 0.04 24.01 25.66
C CYS A 711 -0.87 23.14 26.54
N MET A 712 -0.90 21.82 26.32
CA MET A 712 -1.64 20.89 27.18
C MET A 712 -1.13 20.83 28.62
N LEU A 713 0.13 21.19 28.86
CA LEU A 713 0.76 21.18 30.19
C LEU A 713 0.60 22.51 30.93
N GLN A 714 0.07 23.55 30.27
CA GLN A 714 -0.16 24.86 30.89
C GLN A 714 -1.36 24.83 31.84
N PRO A 715 -1.33 25.64 32.92
CA PRO A 715 -2.40 25.65 33.92
C PRO A 715 -3.70 26.27 33.41
N GLU A 716 -3.67 27.13 32.40
CA GLU A 716 -4.83 27.86 31.88
C GLU A 716 -5.83 26.92 31.17
N PRO A 717 -7.09 26.82 31.65
CA PRO A 717 -8.09 25.92 31.06
C PRO A 717 -8.40 26.14 29.59
N GLU A 718 -8.45 27.39 29.15
CA GLU A 718 -8.72 27.73 27.75
C GLU A 718 -7.58 27.29 26.82
N THR A 719 -6.34 27.32 27.31
CA THR A 719 -5.15 26.93 26.55
C THR A 719 -5.15 25.43 26.26
N PHE A 720 -5.31 24.59 27.29
CA PHE A 720 -5.34 23.14 27.07
C PHE A 720 -6.66 22.68 26.42
N GLN A 721 -7.77 23.41 26.56
CA GLN A 721 -9.02 23.11 25.85
C GLN A 721 -8.84 23.21 24.33
N ILE A 722 -8.26 24.30 23.82
CA ILE A 722 -8.02 24.50 22.39
C ILE A 722 -6.95 23.51 21.89
N ALA A 723 -5.88 23.31 22.66
CA ALA A 723 -4.85 22.33 22.32
C ALA A 723 -5.44 20.91 22.22
N ALA A 724 -6.32 20.53 23.15
CA ALA A 724 -7.03 19.26 23.10
C ALA A 724 -7.92 19.12 21.86
N TRP A 725 -8.68 20.17 21.51
CA TRP A 725 -9.53 20.18 20.31
C TRP A 725 -8.74 19.92 19.02
N ILE A 726 -7.58 20.56 18.92
CA ILE A 726 -6.66 20.44 17.79
C ILE A 726 -6.00 19.06 17.78
N LEU A 727 -5.42 18.63 18.90
CA LEU A 727 -4.74 17.34 19.03
C LEU A 727 -5.68 16.17 18.77
N GLY A 728 -6.95 16.25 19.19
CA GLY A 728 -7.95 15.23 18.87
C GLY A 728 -8.19 15.03 17.36
N ARG A 729 -7.89 16.05 16.53
CA ARG A 729 -8.09 16.04 15.06
C ARG A 729 -6.81 15.91 14.24
N THR A 730 -5.65 16.13 14.85
CA THR A 730 -4.36 16.24 14.14
C THR A 730 -3.24 15.44 14.77
N GLY A 731 -3.31 15.21 16.08
CA GLY A 731 -2.41 14.34 16.81
C GLY A 731 -2.79 12.86 16.67
N GLY A 732 -2.17 12.03 17.50
CA GLY A 732 -2.34 10.59 17.48
C GLY A 732 -1.22 9.92 18.26
N GLY A 733 -1.47 8.72 18.78
CA GLY A 733 -0.52 7.99 19.61
C GLY A 733 -0.89 7.96 21.08
N LYS A 734 -0.39 6.92 21.77
CA LYS A 734 -0.70 6.65 23.18
C LYS A 734 -0.33 7.83 24.07
N LYS A 735 0.65 8.61 23.62
CA LYS A 735 1.13 9.84 24.25
C LYS A 735 0.04 10.91 24.30
N ASP A 736 -0.67 11.16 23.20
CA ASP A 736 -1.70 12.20 23.14
C ASP A 736 -2.96 11.77 23.90
N ILE A 737 -3.33 10.48 23.83
CA ILE A 737 -4.39 9.90 24.66
C ILE A 737 -4.04 10.02 26.15
N ALA A 738 -2.84 9.61 26.57
CA ALA A 738 -2.40 9.70 27.96
C ALA A 738 -2.37 11.16 28.44
N LEU A 739 -1.91 12.08 27.60
CA LEU A 739 -1.88 13.51 27.91
C LEU A 739 -3.29 14.08 28.09
N LEU A 740 -4.22 13.81 27.17
CA LEU A 740 -5.63 14.20 27.29
C LEU A 740 -6.27 13.63 28.57
N LYS A 741 -6.05 12.34 28.87
CA LYS A 741 -6.56 11.69 30.09
C LYS A 741 -5.99 12.34 31.35
N SER A 742 -4.71 12.71 31.34
CA SER A 742 -4.07 13.36 32.51
C SER A 742 -4.68 14.72 32.84
N ARG A 743 -5.29 15.42 31.87
CA ARG A 743 -5.92 16.74 32.06
C ARG A 743 -7.41 16.68 32.39
N LEU A 744 -8.06 15.51 32.26
CA LEU A 744 -9.49 15.35 32.60
C LEU A 744 -9.86 15.81 34.03
N PRO A 745 -9.05 15.52 35.08
CA PRO A 745 -9.34 15.97 36.44
C PRO A 745 -9.31 17.49 36.59
N ASP A 746 -8.55 18.18 35.74
CA ASP A 746 -8.31 19.63 35.82
C ASP A 746 -9.34 20.45 35.02
N ALA A 747 -10.31 19.79 34.39
CA ALA A 747 -11.37 20.46 33.64
C ALA A 747 -12.39 21.16 34.56
N PRO A 748 -12.45 22.51 34.58
CA PRO A 748 -13.25 23.25 35.56
C PRO A 748 -14.74 23.31 35.22
N THR A 749 -15.11 23.04 33.96
CA THR A 749 -16.50 23.09 33.49
C THR A 749 -16.89 21.81 32.73
N PRO A 750 -18.19 21.46 32.68
CA PRO A 750 -18.68 20.36 31.86
C PRO A 750 -18.28 20.48 30.38
N LEU A 751 -18.27 21.70 29.84
CA LEU A 751 -17.88 21.95 28.45
C LEU A 751 -16.39 21.64 28.20
N ILE A 752 -15.48 22.09 29.07
CA ILE A 752 -14.05 21.79 28.92
C ILE A 752 -13.80 20.28 29.07
N ARG A 753 -14.51 19.62 29.98
CA ARG A 753 -14.46 18.16 30.11
C ARG A 753 -14.92 17.47 28.84
N ALA A 754 -16.01 17.93 28.23
CA ALA A 754 -16.52 17.42 26.96
C ALA A 754 -15.49 17.61 25.83
N TYR A 755 -14.78 18.73 25.76
CA TYR A 755 -13.68 18.93 24.79
C TYR A 755 -12.60 17.84 24.90
N LEU A 756 -12.13 17.54 26.12
CA LEU A 756 -11.13 16.49 26.35
C LEU A 756 -11.68 15.11 26.01
N GLN A 757 -12.88 14.77 26.47
CA GLN A 757 -13.53 13.47 26.24
C GLN A 757 -13.81 13.23 24.75
N HIS A 758 -14.30 14.23 24.04
CA HIS A 758 -14.60 14.07 22.62
C HIS A 758 -13.32 14.04 21.78
N SER A 759 -12.27 14.78 22.17
CA SER A 759 -10.95 14.64 21.55
C SER A 759 -10.34 13.26 21.78
N LEU A 760 -10.59 12.63 22.93
CA LEU A 760 -10.25 11.22 23.15
C LEU A 760 -11.05 10.31 22.20
N ALA A 761 -12.35 10.57 22.02
CA ALA A 761 -13.20 9.80 21.10
C ALA A 761 -12.69 9.86 19.65
N THR A 762 -12.26 11.04 19.18
CA THR A 762 -11.71 11.19 17.82
C THR A 762 -10.36 10.49 17.62
N LEU A 763 -9.65 10.19 18.71
CA LEU A 763 -8.43 9.38 18.71
C LEU A 763 -8.69 7.88 18.90
N GLY A 764 -9.96 7.46 19.01
CA GLY A 764 -10.35 6.05 19.14
C GLY A 764 -10.36 5.52 20.57
N ASP A 765 -10.30 6.38 21.60
CA ASP A 765 -10.40 5.95 23.00
C ASP A 765 -11.84 5.53 23.36
N GLU A 766 -11.98 4.34 23.94
CA GLU A 766 -13.29 3.75 24.28
C GLU A 766 -14.05 4.57 25.34
N GLU A 767 -13.35 5.10 26.35
CA GLU A 767 -13.97 5.94 27.39
C GLU A 767 -14.42 7.27 26.82
N GLY A 768 -13.61 7.87 25.95
CA GLY A 768 -13.97 9.06 25.18
C GLY A 768 -15.23 8.83 24.33
N MET A 769 -15.32 7.70 23.62
CA MET A 769 -16.48 7.37 22.79
C MET A 769 -17.75 7.19 23.62
N ALA A 770 -17.66 6.49 24.76
CA ALA A 770 -18.78 6.33 25.68
C ALA A 770 -19.25 7.68 26.25
N ALA A 771 -18.31 8.55 26.64
CA ALA A 771 -18.61 9.89 27.12
C ALA A 771 -19.24 10.77 26.04
N LEU A 772 -18.77 10.69 24.79
CA LEU A 772 -19.35 11.39 23.65
C LEU A 772 -20.82 10.99 23.45
N LEU A 773 -21.12 9.69 23.45
CA LEU A 773 -22.50 9.21 23.36
C LEU A 773 -23.37 9.70 24.52
N GLN A 774 -22.84 9.75 25.74
CA GLN A 774 -23.56 10.28 26.90
C GLN A 774 -23.83 11.78 26.74
N ASN A 775 -22.85 12.54 26.27
CA ASN A 775 -22.92 14.00 26.15
C ASN A 775 -23.91 14.47 25.07
N LEU A 776 -24.30 13.61 24.12
CA LEU A 776 -25.41 13.89 23.18
C LEU A 776 -26.76 14.09 23.89
N ASP A 777 -26.95 13.54 25.09
CA ASP A 777 -28.16 13.71 25.90
C ASP A 777 -28.00 14.78 27.00
N SER A 778 -26.97 15.64 26.91
CA SER A 778 -26.72 16.65 27.95
C SER A 778 -27.82 17.72 28.00
N ASP A 779 -28.22 18.09 29.23
CA ASP A 779 -29.14 19.22 29.46
C ASP A 779 -28.54 20.57 29.02
N ASP A 780 -27.20 20.68 28.99
CA ASP A 780 -26.49 21.86 28.49
C ASP A 780 -26.45 21.85 26.95
N PRO A 781 -27.09 22.83 26.27
CA PRO A 781 -27.09 22.93 24.81
C PRO A 781 -25.70 22.92 24.20
N LYS A 782 -24.73 23.59 24.83
CA LYS A 782 -23.37 23.68 24.29
C LYS A 782 -22.67 22.32 24.31
N VAL A 783 -22.86 21.53 25.37
CA VAL A 783 -22.25 20.20 25.50
C VAL A 783 -22.82 19.25 24.45
N ARG A 784 -24.14 19.22 24.25
CA ARG A 784 -24.77 18.33 23.24
C ARG A 784 -24.48 18.75 21.81
N THR A 785 -24.49 20.05 21.49
CA THR A 785 -24.12 20.56 20.15
C THR A 785 -22.68 20.19 19.79
N TYR A 786 -21.78 20.27 20.78
CA TYR A 786 -20.39 19.91 20.61
C TYR A 786 -20.18 18.39 20.49
N ALA A 787 -20.89 17.60 21.29
CA ALA A 787 -20.94 16.14 21.16
C ALA A 787 -21.41 15.71 19.77
N ALA A 788 -22.45 16.37 19.24
CA ALA A 788 -22.96 16.09 17.90
C ALA A 788 -21.89 16.29 16.83
N THR A 789 -21.18 17.43 16.86
CA THR A 789 -20.08 17.72 15.92
C THR A 789 -18.99 16.65 15.97
N PHE A 790 -18.59 16.24 17.17
CA PHE A 790 -17.52 15.24 17.33
C PHE A 790 -17.96 13.83 16.98
N ALA A 791 -19.24 13.49 17.12
CA ALA A 791 -19.75 12.19 16.69
C ALA A 791 -19.45 11.96 15.20
N GLY A 792 -19.66 13.00 14.37
CA GLY A 792 -19.30 12.97 12.96
C GLY A 792 -17.79 12.91 12.71
N ASP A 793 -16.98 13.60 13.52
CA ASP A 793 -15.52 13.59 13.40
C ASP A 793 -14.90 12.24 13.77
N ALA A 794 -15.34 11.67 14.89
CA ALA A 794 -14.90 10.39 15.43
C ALA A 794 -15.39 9.20 14.59
N GLY A 795 -16.39 9.40 13.71
CA GLY A 795 -16.96 8.31 12.93
C GLY A 795 -17.83 7.36 13.77
N ASP A 796 -18.43 7.87 14.85
CA ASP A 796 -19.20 7.05 15.78
C ASP A 796 -20.58 6.70 15.21
N LEU A 797 -20.69 5.51 14.64
CA LEU A 797 -21.95 5.01 14.08
C LEU A 797 -23.01 4.77 15.15
N ALA A 798 -22.62 4.53 16.40
CA ALA A 798 -23.56 4.33 17.50
C ALA A 798 -24.28 5.63 17.89
N ALA A 799 -23.75 6.79 17.50
CA ALA A 799 -24.38 8.09 17.74
C ALA A 799 -25.62 8.33 16.88
N ALA A 800 -25.78 7.63 15.75
CA ALA A 800 -26.79 7.94 14.75
C ALA A 800 -28.25 7.98 15.27
N PRO A 801 -28.72 7.05 16.14
CA PRO A 801 -30.07 7.15 16.71
C PRO A 801 -30.29 8.41 17.54
N LYS A 802 -29.28 8.84 18.30
CA LYS A 802 -29.35 10.07 19.11
C LYS A 802 -29.30 11.32 18.22
N LEU A 803 -28.41 11.33 17.23
CA LEU A 803 -28.33 12.42 16.25
C LEU A 803 -29.65 12.59 15.46
N LEU A 804 -30.31 11.48 15.08
CA LEU A 804 -31.62 11.55 14.43
C LEU A 804 -32.69 12.21 15.31
N LYS A 805 -32.69 11.94 16.61
CA LYS A 805 -33.57 12.60 17.57
C LYS A 805 -33.22 14.09 17.72
N MET A 806 -31.93 14.43 17.69
CA MET A 806 -31.46 15.82 17.77
C MET A 806 -31.82 16.68 16.55
N LEU A 807 -32.31 16.11 15.44
CA LEU A 807 -32.87 16.90 14.35
C LEU A 807 -34.09 17.74 14.79
N ASP A 808 -34.72 17.37 15.91
CA ASP A 808 -35.83 18.08 16.55
C ASP A 808 -35.43 18.78 17.87
N ASP A 809 -34.11 18.94 18.15
CA ASP A 809 -33.63 19.63 19.35
C ASP A 809 -34.18 21.07 19.41
N PRO A 810 -34.55 21.63 20.58
CA PRO A 810 -34.97 23.04 20.66
C PRO A 810 -33.88 24.03 20.22
N ASP A 811 -32.60 23.71 20.42
CA ASP A 811 -31.47 24.55 20.02
C ASP A 811 -31.18 24.41 18.52
N LEU A 812 -31.12 25.54 17.80
CA LEU A 812 -30.92 25.54 16.35
C LEU A 812 -29.56 24.95 15.96
N ASP A 813 -28.50 25.29 16.68
CA ASP A 813 -27.15 24.85 16.35
C ASP A 813 -26.98 23.34 16.64
N ALA A 814 -27.63 22.83 17.70
CA ALA A 814 -27.71 21.40 17.97
C ALA A 814 -28.34 20.62 16.79
N ARG A 815 -29.47 21.12 16.24
CA ARG A 815 -30.12 20.51 15.06
C ARG A 815 -29.19 20.50 13.84
N ILE A 816 -28.52 21.62 13.59
CA ILE A 816 -27.59 21.78 12.45
C ILE A 816 -26.40 20.83 12.57
N ARG A 817 -25.75 20.76 13.74
CA ARG A 817 -24.60 19.87 13.97
C ARG A 817 -24.99 18.40 13.92
N ALA A 818 -26.20 18.05 14.35
CA ALA A 818 -26.75 16.70 14.20
C ALA A 818 -26.95 16.34 12.72
N ALA A 819 -27.59 17.21 11.93
CA ALA A 819 -27.80 17.02 10.49
C ALA A 819 -26.47 16.88 9.73
N GLN A 820 -25.50 17.77 9.98
CA GLN A 820 -24.16 17.69 9.41
C GLN A 820 -23.48 16.35 9.72
N SER A 821 -23.55 15.91 10.98
CA SER A 821 -22.87 14.69 11.42
C SER A 821 -23.51 13.44 10.85
N LEU A 822 -24.83 13.39 10.75
CA LEU A 822 -25.54 12.30 10.05
C LEU A 822 -25.13 12.22 8.57
N LEU A 823 -25.08 13.35 7.86
CA LEU A 823 -24.63 13.38 6.47
C LEU A 823 -23.16 12.94 6.33
N ARG A 824 -22.30 13.34 7.27
CA ARG A 824 -20.89 12.91 7.32
C ARG A 824 -20.75 11.40 7.55
N LEU A 825 -21.49 10.84 8.51
CA LEU A 825 -21.48 9.41 8.82
C LEU A 825 -22.10 8.55 7.71
N ALA A 826 -22.95 9.12 6.85
CA ALA A 826 -23.54 8.44 5.70
C ALA A 826 -22.65 8.47 4.44
N ARG A 827 -21.74 9.45 4.35
CA ARG A 827 -20.85 9.66 3.20
C ARG A 827 -19.48 8.97 3.32
N ARG A 828 -19.00 8.76 4.56
CA ARG A 828 -17.70 8.12 4.86
C ARG A 828 -17.61 6.67 4.37
#